data_AF-A0A929U2V1-F1
#
_entry.id   AF-A0A929U2V1-F1
#
_cell.length_a   1.000
_cell.length_b   1.000
_cell.length_c   1.000
_cell.angle_alpha   90.00
_cell.angle_beta   90.00
_cell.angle_gamma   90.00
#
_symmetry.space_group_name_H-M   'P 1'
#
loop_
_entity.id
_entity.type
_entity.pdbx_description
1 polymer ?
#
loop_
_entity_poly.entity_id
_entity_poly.type
_entity_poly.pdbx_seq_one_letter_code
_entity_poly.pdbx_strand_id
1 'polypeptide(L)'
;MRRKKKEQLLSLMQEYGEAHTELERLYQKGDLEACCELLTTCQETAVAIGEQIEEEGSGTQTVHRIEEYCEDLYESHHAVAVQDLGRVLHSFSKLRTQWKEVEKTFQEEIQVILEIVFLPYKASMWDSMESIYLAAKADPSCHAVVLPIPYYDRNSAHELTTKHNETNLFPPDLSCKSCEEYHLQDVQPDIIYIHNPFDGGNAVTSIDPRFYSNALKKNCSKLVYVPYYVSAGGIHSFQLNFFAYPFVDYVVAQSYNLLPYFSSLIKREQFIVTGSPKFDQMLAVCNAPAKMPEAWKERASDKKLFFYNTSIEEAILYKEGFLNKLEYVFHQFKDREDLCLIWRPHPLLEATFSSMLPELGRKYLAIQERFIQDGYGIYDDTESPEQAMALSDAYLGGWTSALATMFGITGKPLFLLDQNIHCLPDQEDYLGTLLSGRVDELDGNYLVTEGSQLFGRGKDGIFHFCCRLSEDSEKAYGRVFEEEDRLYIAPLHSFQILVRDGEGGCRSIPLKPCEVTLSAFADSIRVGDFLFLIPQTYPYLVRMDFRTEELHYVEVPESFFGVDEDGNPNTRGYCLFRNFLLFSSVNDPQILAVDVNHLERQTVLPGEELQAGGYTFLTTDLRKEAVWLLSADDTSVCRWNPENGEYRRFDCSQEEIGLFDCGFEIPGKIRPFSSMIDTRKGLLLAPARGDCFFLLSKEDRKFHVWTPPFPMSTKPKSGYMRSPFLGILFRQQEAFGAEQGNLGAIRYFSMPDRKLYEITEDLDSYTEIPLRFSINELKEHCYGFARRNPWQRYGCYEDDFHTLPDFLSDRLPGKPHCKEEQIRDYSEITENIDGTCGQKTHEEVKRRLFED
;
A
#
# COMPACT_ATOMS: atom_id res chain seq x y z
N MET A 1 13.77 -34.00 -22.58
CA MET A 1 12.73 -33.75 -23.59
C MET A 1 11.74 -32.69 -23.09
N ARG A 2 11.19 -31.85 -23.97
CA ARG A 2 10.11 -30.89 -23.61
C ARG A 2 8.85 -31.58 -23.10
N ARG A 3 8.14 -30.94 -22.15
CA ARG A 3 6.93 -31.52 -21.54
C ARG A 3 5.85 -31.87 -22.55
N LYS A 4 5.41 -30.91 -23.37
CA LYS A 4 4.37 -31.15 -24.39
C LYS A 4 4.74 -32.24 -25.39
N LYS A 5 6.02 -32.29 -25.81
CA LYS A 5 6.51 -33.34 -26.72
C LYS A 5 6.46 -34.72 -26.04
N LYS A 6 6.86 -34.81 -24.75
CA LYS A 6 6.75 -36.04 -23.97
C LYS A 6 5.28 -36.49 -23.83
N GLU A 7 4.36 -35.56 -23.53
CA GLU A 7 2.92 -35.84 -23.42
C GLU A 7 2.32 -36.31 -24.75
N GLN A 8 2.70 -35.68 -25.86
CA GLN A 8 2.28 -36.09 -27.20
C GLN A 8 2.76 -37.52 -27.52
N LEU A 9 4.04 -37.83 -27.27
CA LEU A 9 4.58 -39.17 -27.48
C LEU A 9 3.92 -40.20 -26.56
N LEU A 10 3.65 -39.87 -25.30
CA LEU A 10 2.91 -40.75 -24.39
C LEU A 10 1.48 -41.02 -24.87
N SER A 11 0.79 -40.01 -25.37
CA SER A 11 -0.56 -40.18 -25.94
C SER A 11 -0.52 -41.13 -27.13
N LEU A 12 0.42 -40.92 -28.06
CA LEU A 12 0.63 -41.83 -29.21
C LEU A 12 0.98 -43.25 -28.74
N MET A 13 1.79 -43.38 -27.69
CA MET A 13 2.13 -44.69 -27.16
C MET A 13 0.92 -45.44 -26.58
N GLN A 14 0.02 -44.74 -25.88
CA GLN A 14 -1.18 -45.35 -25.30
C GLN A 14 -2.15 -45.94 -26.35
N GLU A 15 -2.18 -45.39 -27.58
CA GLU A 15 -3.02 -45.88 -28.68
C GLU A 15 -2.67 -47.32 -29.12
N TYR A 16 -1.43 -47.78 -28.87
CA TYR A 16 -1.02 -49.13 -29.22
C TYR A 16 -1.77 -50.22 -28.44
N GLY A 17 -2.24 -49.94 -27.23
CA GLY A 17 -3.08 -50.88 -26.49
C GLY A 17 -4.40 -51.20 -27.21
N GLU A 18 -4.98 -50.18 -27.85
CA GLU A 18 -6.17 -50.32 -28.70
C GLU A 18 -5.82 -51.02 -30.01
N ALA A 19 -4.71 -50.63 -30.65
CA ALA A 19 -4.24 -51.25 -31.88
C ALA A 19 -3.99 -52.75 -31.72
N HIS A 20 -3.34 -53.19 -30.63
CA HIS A 20 -3.12 -54.62 -30.36
C HIS A 20 -4.42 -55.38 -30.13
N THR A 21 -5.42 -54.74 -29.51
CA THR A 21 -6.74 -55.36 -29.30
C THR A 21 -7.52 -55.46 -30.62
N GLU A 22 -7.40 -54.47 -31.49
CA GLU A 22 -8.03 -54.49 -32.81
C GLU A 22 -7.36 -55.52 -33.75
N LEU A 23 -6.03 -55.73 -33.65
CA LEU A 23 -5.32 -56.78 -34.38
C LEU A 23 -5.91 -58.18 -34.11
N GLU A 24 -6.16 -58.51 -32.84
CA GLU A 24 -6.81 -59.77 -32.46
C GLU A 24 -8.22 -59.88 -33.06
N ARG A 25 -8.98 -58.78 -33.04
CA ARG A 25 -10.36 -58.72 -33.55
C ARG A 25 -10.44 -58.90 -35.07
N LEU A 26 -9.59 -58.21 -35.82
CA LEU A 26 -9.51 -58.28 -37.28
C LEU A 26 -9.10 -59.69 -37.72
N TYR A 27 -8.12 -60.29 -37.03
CA TYR A 27 -7.66 -61.64 -37.32
C TYR A 27 -8.77 -62.67 -37.08
N GLN A 28 -9.52 -62.55 -35.96
CA GLN A 28 -10.68 -63.42 -35.67
C GLN A 28 -11.80 -63.31 -36.71
N LYS A 29 -11.97 -62.14 -37.32
CA LYS A 29 -12.95 -61.91 -38.40
C LYS A 29 -12.45 -62.40 -39.77
N GLY A 30 -11.19 -62.81 -39.88
CA GLY A 30 -10.57 -63.25 -41.12
C GLY A 30 -10.18 -62.10 -42.07
N ASP A 31 -10.15 -60.86 -41.57
CA ASP A 31 -9.75 -59.69 -42.36
C ASP A 31 -8.22 -59.50 -42.31
N LEU A 32 -7.53 -60.37 -43.04
CA LEU A 32 -6.06 -60.44 -43.01
C LEU A 32 -5.39 -59.22 -43.65
N GLU A 33 -6.03 -58.62 -44.65
CA GLU A 33 -5.54 -57.41 -45.32
C GLU A 33 -5.50 -56.24 -44.33
N ALA A 34 -6.62 -55.98 -43.63
CA ALA A 34 -6.67 -54.97 -42.58
C ALA A 34 -5.71 -55.24 -41.42
N CYS A 35 -5.49 -56.51 -41.05
CA CYS A 35 -4.46 -56.87 -40.05
C CYS A 35 -3.05 -56.46 -40.49
N CYS A 36 -2.66 -56.77 -41.73
CA CYS A 36 -1.35 -56.42 -42.27
C CYS A 36 -1.17 -54.90 -42.41
N GLU A 37 -2.23 -54.19 -42.83
CA GLU A 37 -2.24 -52.72 -42.88
C GLU A 37 -2.05 -52.08 -41.49
N LEU A 38 -2.73 -52.60 -40.47
CA LEU A 38 -2.60 -52.09 -39.10
C LEU A 38 -1.21 -52.38 -38.52
N LEU A 39 -0.63 -53.57 -38.77
CA LEU A 39 0.76 -53.89 -38.38
C LEU A 39 1.77 -52.96 -39.05
N THR A 40 1.56 -52.65 -40.33
CA THR A 40 2.42 -51.70 -41.08
C THR A 40 2.31 -50.30 -40.50
N THR A 41 1.09 -49.82 -40.25
CA THR A 41 0.85 -48.53 -39.60
C THR A 41 1.51 -48.46 -38.21
N CYS A 42 1.41 -49.52 -37.41
CA CYS A 42 2.05 -49.61 -36.10
C CYS A 42 3.57 -49.53 -36.20
N GLN A 43 4.16 -50.12 -37.25
CA GLN A 43 5.61 -50.10 -37.46
C GLN A 43 6.10 -48.71 -37.88
N GLU A 44 5.44 -48.09 -38.86
CA GLU A 44 5.77 -46.73 -39.31
C GLU A 44 5.66 -45.72 -38.17
N THR A 45 4.61 -45.82 -37.36
CA THR A 45 4.40 -44.96 -36.19
C THR A 45 5.46 -45.20 -35.12
N ALA A 46 5.86 -46.45 -34.88
CA ALA A 46 6.87 -46.79 -33.87
C ALA A 46 8.24 -46.24 -34.26
N VAL A 47 8.60 -46.35 -35.55
CA VAL A 47 9.82 -45.75 -36.11
C VAL A 47 9.81 -44.23 -35.93
N ALA A 48 8.70 -43.57 -36.27
CA ALA A 48 8.58 -42.12 -36.11
C ALA A 48 8.70 -41.67 -34.64
N ILE A 49 8.18 -42.46 -33.68
CA ILE A 49 8.37 -42.24 -32.24
C ILE A 49 9.86 -42.37 -31.88
N GLY A 50 10.54 -43.41 -32.37
CA GLY A 50 11.97 -43.64 -32.15
C GLY A 50 12.84 -42.50 -32.66
N GLU A 51 12.62 -42.05 -33.90
CA GLU A 51 13.34 -40.93 -34.51
C GLU A 51 13.17 -39.63 -33.70
N GLN A 52 11.95 -39.32 -33.26
CA GLN A 52 11.69 -38.13 -32.45
C GLN A 52 12.36 -38.15 -31.08
N ILE A 53 12.55 -39.33 -30.48
CA ILE A 53 13.30 -39.52 -29.23
C ILE A 53 14.79 -39.32 -29.49
N GLU A 54 15.31 -39.90 -30.56
CA GLU A 54 16.73 -39.82 -30.93
C GLU A 54 17.17 -38.38 -31.24
N GLU A 55 16.33 -37.59 -31.92
CA GLU A 55 16.56 -36.17 -32.18
C GLU A 55 16.77 -35.32 -30.91
N GLU A 56 16.21 -35.73 -29.77
CA GLU A 56 16.38 -35.04 -28.49
C GLU A 56 17.73 -35.36 -27.81
N GLY A 57 18.52 -36.29 -28.37
CA GLY A 57 19.81 -36.71 -27.82
C GLY A 57 19.70 -37.46 -26.47
N SER A 58 18.54 -38.02 -26.16
CA SER A 58 18.25 -38.82 -24.96
C SER A 58 17.47 -40.08 -25.34
N GLY A 59 17.32 -41.06 -24.42
CA GLY A 59 16.40 -42.19 -24.68
C GLY A 59 16.99 -43.38 -25.43
N THR A 60 18.30 -43.60 -25.39
CA THR A 60 18.98 -44.67 -26.14
C THR A 60 18.41 -46.06 -25.81
N GLN A 61 18.03 -46.31 -24.56
CA GLN A 61 17.44 -47.60 -24.18
C GLN A 61 16.02 -47.75 -24.74
N THR A 62 15.24 -46.67 -24.71
CA THR A 62 13.89 -46.64 -25.27
C THR A 62 13.89 -46.87 -26.77
N VAL A 63 14.80 -46.21 -27.51
CA VAL A 63 14.95 -46.39 -28.97
C VAL A 63 15.30 -47.85 -29.29
N HIS A 64 16.26 -48.44 -28.56
CA HIS A 64 16.61 -49.86 -28.76
C HIS A 64 15.41 -50.80 -28.54
N ARG A 65 14.56 -50.53 -27.54
CA ARG A 65 13.35 -51.34 -27.34
C ARG A 65 12.31 -51.14 -28.44
N ILE A 66 12.21 -49.94 -28.99
CA ILE A 66 11.36 -49.66 -30.16
C ILE A 66 11.87 -50.43 -31.38
N GLU A 67 13.19 -50.51 -31.59
CA GLU A 67 13.80 -51.31 -32.66
C GLU A 67 13.45 -52.80 -32.51
N GLU A 68 13.61 -53.38 -31.31
CA GLU A 68 13.20 -54.77 -31.01
C GLU A 68 11.70 -54.99 -31.28
N TYR A 69 10.87 -54.02 -30.90
CA TYR A 69 9.43 -54.07 -31.14
C TYR A 69 9.07 -54.02 -32.64
N CYS A 70 9.79 -53.22 -33.43
CA CYS A 70 9.65 -53.16 -34.88
C CYS A 70 10.02 -54.49 -35.56
N GLU A 71 11.00 -55.22 -35.06
CA GLU A 71 11.31 -56.58 -35.52
C GLU A 71 10.16 -57.55 -35.23
N ASP A 72 9.58 -57.48 -34.02
CA ASP A 72 8.43 -58.30 -33.62
C ASP A 72 7.17 -58.00 -34.45
N LEU A 73 6.98 -56.74 -34.86
CA LEU A 73 5.91 -56.35 -35.79
C LEU A 73 6.11 -56.97 -37.16
N TYR A 74 7.34 -56.99 -37.69
CA TYR A 74 7.66 -57.62 -38.96
C TYR A 74 7.45 -59.14 -38.92
N GLU A 75 7.88 -59.81 -37.85
CA GLU A 75 7.63 -61.25 -37.66
C GLU A 75 6.13 -61.55 -37.58
N SER A 76 5.36 -60.70 -36.89
CA SER A 76 3.91 -60.81 -36.80
C SER A 76 3.24 -60.65 -38.16
N HIS A 77 3.67 -59.67 -38.95
CA HIS A 77 3.16 -59.47 -40.31
C HIS A 77 3.41 -60.70 -41.18
N HIS A 78 4.62 -61.27 -41.14
CA HIS A 78 4.91 -62.51 -41.85
C HIS A 78 4.04 -63.67 -41.38
N ALA A 79 3.84 -63.83 -40.06
CA ALA A 79 3.00 -64.90 -39.50
C ALA A 79 1.53 -64.80 -39.95
N VAL A 80 0.98 -63.58 -40.02
CA VAL A 80 -0.37 -63.32 -40.54
C VAL A 80 -0.44 -63.63 -42.04
N ALA A 81 0.54 -63.19 -42.83
CA ALA A 81 0.59 -63.43 -44.27
C ALA A 81 0.65 -64.92 -44.64
N VAL A 82 1.35 -65.75 -43.85
CA VAL A 82 1.41 -67.21 -44.05
C VAL A 82 0.33 -67.99 -43.29
N GLN A 83 -0.57 -67.31 -42.57
CA GLN A 83 -1.70 -67.86 -41.82
C GLN A 83 -1.32 -68.93 -40.77
N ASP A 84 -0.18 -68.75 -40.10
CA ASP A 84 0.27 -69.65 -39.03
C ASP A 84 -0.41 -69.30 -37.69
N LEU A 85 -1.55 -69.92 -37.42
CA LEU A 85 -2.39 -69.62 -36.26
C LEU A 85 -1.64 -69.66 -34.92
N GLY A 86 -0.75 -70.64 -34.72
CA GLY A 86 0.01 -70.78 -33.47
C GLY A 86 1.03 -69.67 -33.30
N ARG A 87 1.66 -69.25 -34.41
CA ARG A 87 2.66 -68.19 -34.42
C ARG A 87 2.04 -66.79 -34.32
N VAL A 88 0.86 -66.57 -34.91
CA VAL A 88 0.13 -65.28 -34.83
C VAL A 88 -0.34 -64.98 -33.41
N LEU A 89 -0.99 -65.94 -32.74
CA LEU A 89 -1.47 -65.72 -31.36
C LEU A 89 -0.31 -65.47 -30.39
N HIS A 90 0.79 -66.18 -30.56
CA HIS A 90 2.01 -65.94 -29.79
C HIS A 90 2.60 -64.55 -30.09
N SER A 91 2.67 -64.16 -31.36
CA SER A 91 3.28 -62.88 -31.75
C SER A 91 2.46 -61.67 -31.26
N PHE A 92 1.12 -61.72 -31.31
CA PHE A 92 0.26 -60.67 -30.73
C PHE A 92 0.44 -60.51 -29.23
N SER A 93 0.56 -61.62 -28.49
CA SER A 93 0.83 -61.57 -27.04
C SER A 93 2.20 -60.97 -26.72
N LYS A 94 3.20 -61.25 -27.58
CA LYS A 94 4.56 -60.71 -27.48
C LYS A 94 4.58 -59.20 -27.73
N LEU A 95 3.92 -58.73 -28.79
CA LEU A 95 3.77 -57.30 -29.13
C LEU A 95 3.20 -56.49 -27.97
N ARG A 96 2.11 -56.98 -27.36
CA ARG A 96 1.47 -56.31 -26.20
C ARG A 96 2.39 -56.22 -24.99
N THR A 97 3.22 -57.25 -24.78
CA THR A 97 4.16 -57.28 -23.65
C THR A 97 5.35 -56.35 -23.89
N GLN A 98 5.93 -56.40 -25.10
CA GLN A 98 7.07 -55.56 -25.46
C GLN A 98 6.72 -54.07 -25.44
N TRP A 99 5.55 -53.70 -25.96
CA TRP A 99 5.15 -52.30 -25.96
C TRP A 99 4.96 -51.73 -24.55
N LYS A 100 4.45 -52.53 -23.61
CA LYS A 100 4.39 -52.11 -22.20
C LYS A 100 5.78 -51.85 -21.60
N GLU A 101 6.78 -52.64 -21.99
CA GLU A 101 8.16 -52.41 -21.57
C GLU A 101 8.78 -51.18 -22.26
N VAL A 102 8.43 -50.90 -23.52
CA VAL A 102 8.77 -49.65 -24.21
C VAL A 102 8.20 -48.45 -23.45
N GLU A 103 6.88 -48.45 -23.17
CA GLU A 103 6.21 -47.37 -22.42
C GLU A 103 6.83 -47.13 -21.05
N LYS A 104 7.09 -48.22 -20.32
CA LYS A 104 7.73 -48.15 -19.00
C LYS A 104 9.14 -47.56 -19.08
N THR A 105 9.95 -48.04 -20.02
CA THR A 105 11.32 -47.56 -20.21
C THR A 105 11.32 -46.09 -20.63
N PHE A 106 10.42 -45.69 -21.53
CA PHE A 106 10.24 -44.30 -21.93
C PHE A 106 9.92 -43.40 -20.72
N GLN A 107 9.03 -43.84 -19.84
CA GLN A 107 8.66 -43.07 -18.65
C GLN A 107 9.81 -42.92 -17.66
N GLU A 108 10.61 -43.97 -17.46
CA GLU A 108 11.76 -44.00 -16.55
C GLU A 108 12.98 -43.23 -17.08
N GLU A 109 13.29 -43.39 -18.38
CA GLU A 109 14.50 -42.84 -19.00
C GLU A 109 14.33 -41.38 -19.43
N ILE A 110 13.19 -41.02 -20.02
CA ILE A 110 13.00 -39.69 -20.62
C ILE A 110 12.56 -38.69 -19.54
N GLN A 111 13.47 -37.82 -19.10
CA GLN A 111 13.14 -36.76 -18.16
C GLN A 111 12.51 -35.54 -18.87
N VAL A 112 11.54 -34.91 -18.19
CA VAL A 112 10.93 -33.64 -18.64
C VAL A 112 11.89 -32.50 -18.34
N ILE A 113 12.14 -31.66 -19.36
CA ILE A 113 12.86 -30.40 -19.22
C ILE A 113 11.87 -29.26 -19.47
N LEU A 114 11.57 -28.51 -18.43
CA LEU A 114 10.67 -27.37 -18.48
C LEU A 114 11.32 -26.18 -19.18
N GLU A 115 10.60 -25.53 -20.09
CA GLU A 115 11.02 -24.23 -20.61
C GLU A 115 10.48 -23.10 -19.74
N ILE A 116 11.38 -22.30 -19.18
CA ILE A 116 11.02 -21.17 -18.31
C ILE A 116 11.57 -19.88 -18.91
N VAL A 117 10.69 -18.91 -19.16
CA VAL A 117 11.07 -17.61 -19.75
C VAL A 117 10.79 -16.47 -18.78
N PHE A 118 11.77 -15.59 -18.60
CA PHE A 118 11.67 -14.36 -17.82
C PHE A 118 11.64 -13.16 -18.76
N LEU A 119 10.64 -12.28 -18.61
CA LEU A 119 10.40 -11.13 -19.48
C LEU A 119 10.61 -9.78 -18.76
N PRO A 120 11.86 -9.40 -18.43
CA PRO A 120 12.09 -8.11 -17.82
C PRO A 120 12.05 -6.98 -18.86
N TYR A 121 11.42 -5.84 -18.55
CA TYR A 121 11.40 -4.69 -19.46
C TYR A 121 12.39 -3.56 -19.09
N LYS A 122 12.93 -3.58 -17.85
CA LYS A 122 13.89 -2.59 -17.34
C LYS A 122 14.97 -3.28 -16.51
N ALA A 123 16.24 -2.92 -16.71
CA ALA A 123 17.37 -3.55 -16.02
C ALA A 123 17.34 -3.26 -14.51
N SER A 124 16.95 -2.05 -14.12
CA SER A 124 16.85 -1.61 -12.72
C SER A 124 15.72 -2.29 -11.91
N MET A 125 14.93 -3.16 -12.53
CA MET A 125 13.84 -3.93 -11.91
C MET A 125 14.08 -5.44 -12.01
N TRP A 126 15.24 -5.85 -12.52
CA TRP A 126 15.63 -7.26 -12.65
C TRP A 126 15.69 -7.97 -11.29
N ASP A 127 15.96 -7.22 -10.23
CA ASP A 127 16.02 -7.63 -8.83
C ASP A 127 14.77 -8.41 -8.34
N SER A 128 13.62 -8.13 -8.96
CA SER A 128 12.37 -8.82 -8.71
C SER A 128 12.30 -10.26 -9.23
N MET A 129 13.20 -10.68 -10.13
CA MET A 129 13.18 -12.01 -10.76
C MET A 129 14.49 -12.77 -10.64
N GLU A 130 15.60 -12.09 -10.37
CA GLU A 130 16.94 -12.67 -10.45
C GLU A 130 17.08 -13.97 -9.64
N SER A 131 16.67 -13.97 -8.37
CA SER A 131 16.82 -15.16 -7.53
C SER A 131 15.93 -16.33 -7.98
N ILE A 132 14.78 -16.06 -8.60
CA ILE A 132 13.94 -17.10 -9.24
C ILE A 132 14.66 -17.68 -10.46
N TYR A 133 15.23 -16.82 -11.32
CA TYR A 133 16.00 -17.24 -12.48
C TYR A 133 17.23 -18.08 -12.08
N LEU A 134 17.98 -17.66 -11.06
CA LEU A 134 19.14 -18.39 -10.58
C LEU A 134 18.75 -19.79 -10.06
N ALA A 135 17.63 -19.89 -9.33
CA ALA A 135 17.09 -21.17 -8.90
C ALA A 135 16.69 -22.06 -10.09
N ALA A 136 15.98 -21.50 -11.07
CA ALA A 136 15.58 -22.23 -12.28
C ALA A 136 16.78 -22.66 -13.15
N LYS A 137 17.82 -21.83 -13.25
CA LYS A 137 19.05 -22.14 -14.00
C LYS A 137 19.87 -23.25 -13.35
N ALA A 138 19.85 -23.34 -12.02
CA ALA A 138 20.54 -24.39 -11.27
C ALA A 138 19.80 -25.73 -11.29
N ASP A 139 18.51 -25.75 -11.63
CA ASP A 139 17.69 -26.95 -11.71
C ASP A 139 17.92 -27.72 -13.02
N PRO A 140 18.45 -28.95 -12.99
CA PRO A 140 18.77 -29.72 -14.21
C PRO A 140 17.54 -30.15 -15.01
N SER A 141 16.33 -30.05 -14.44
CA SER A 141 15.06 -30.31 -15.12
C SER A 141 14.44 -29.07 -15.74
N CYS A 142 15.18 -27.96 -15.80
CA CYS A 142 14.74 -26.69 -16.35
C CYS A 142 15.74 -26.14 -17.37
N HIS A 143 15.22 -25.48 -18.39
CA HIS A 143 15.97 -24.58 -19.24
C HIS A 143 15.39 -23.18 -19.07
N ALA A 144 16.16 -22.31 -18.41
CA ALA A 144 15.77 -20.96 -18.05
C ALA A 144 16.34 -19.93 -19.04
N VAL A 145 15.49 -19.05 -19.56
CA VAL A 145 15.84 -18.03 -20.56
C VAL A 145 15.42 -16.66 -20.06
N VAL A 146 16.33 -15.69 -20.12
CA VAL A 146 16.00 -14.27 -19.93
C VAL A 146 15.85 -13.59 -21.28
N LEU A 147 14.71 -12.94 -21.47
CA LEU A 147 14.34 -12.27 -22.70
C LEU A 147 13.93 -10.82 -22.38
N PRO A 148 14.88 -9.87 -22.31
CA PRO A 148 14.55 -8.48 -22.09
C PRO A 148 13.65 -7.95 -23.21
N ILE A 149 12.55 -7.29 -22.85
CA ILE A 149 11.55 -6.77 -23.78
C ILE A 149 11.60 -5.24 -23.87
N PRO A 150 11.34 -4.65 -25.05
CA PRO A 150 11.33 -3.21 -25.21
C PRO A 150 10.08 -2.56 -24.59
N TYR A 151 10.21 -1.28 -24.24
CA TYR A 151 9.10 -0.43 -23.81
C TYR A 151 9.12 0.91 -24.53
N TYR A 152 8.03 1.67 -24.41
CA TYR A 152 7.82 2.93 -25.09
C TYR A 152 7.37 4.01 -24.11
N ASP A 153 7.80 5.25 -24.35
CA ASP A 153 7.24 6.44 -23.69
C ASP A 153 5.85 6.77 -24.26
N ARG A 154 4.98 7.34 -23.44
CA ARG A 154 3.67 7.86 -23.85
C ARG A 154 3.60 9.38 -23.78
N ASN A 155 3.01 9.97 -24.81
CA ASN A 155 2.65 11.38 -24.80
C ASN A 155 1.31 11.61 -24.06
N SER A 156 0.92 12.88 -23.91
CA SER A 156 -0.36 13.26 -23.29
C SER A 156 -1.61 12.78 -24.05
N ALA A 157 -1.46 12.28 -25.28
CA ALA A 157 -2.52 11.66 -26.08
C ALA A 157 -2.53 10.12 -25.97
N HIS A 158 -1.70 9.55 -25.08
CA HIS A 158 -1.51 8.10 -24.87
C HIS A 158 -0.94 7.32 -26.07
N GLU A 159 -0.30 8.01 -27.02
CA GLU A 159 0.37 7.37 -28.16
C GLU A 159 1.79 6.92 -27.78
N LEU A 160 2.25 5.81 -28.35
CA LEU A 160 3.62 5.33 -28.16
C LEU A 160 4.61 6.19 -28.96
N THR A 161 5.68 6.63 -28.32
CA THR A 161 6.65 7.57 -28.90
C THR A 161 8.05 6.97 -28.99
N THR A 162 8.91 7.23 -28.01
CA THR A 162 10.30 6.75 -27.99
C THR A 162 10.37 5.29 -27.59
N LYS A 163 11.02 4.43 -28.40
CA LYS A 163 11.30 3.03 -28.06
C LYS A 163 12.60 2.93 -27.25
N HIS A 164 12.54 2.19 -26.16
CA HIS A 164 13.67 1.90 -25.28
C HIS A 164 14.00 0.40 -25.33
N ASN A 165 15.29 0.08 -25.40
CA ASN A 165 15.81 -1.28 -25.31
C ASN A 165 17.01 -1.29 -24.37
N GLU A 166 16.86 -1.98 -23.24
CA GLU A 166 17.85 -2.05 -22.17
C GLU A 166 18.61 -3.38 -22.13
N THR A 167 18.52 -4.25 -23.15
CA THR A 167 19.17 -5.58 -23.15
C THR A 167 20.65 -5.52 -22.79
N ASN A 168 21.37 -4.48 -23.23
CA ASN A 168 22.81 -4.30 -22.97
C ASN A 168 23.14 -3.80 -21.55
N LEU A 169 22.13 -3.43 -20.75
CA LEU A 169 22.30 -2.98 -19.35
C LEU A 169 22.16 -4.13 -18.35
N PHE A 170 21.74 -5.32 -18.80
CA PHE A 170 21.68 -6.51 -17.95
C PHE A 170 23.08 -7.09 -17.71
N PRO A 171 23.30 -7.85 -16.61
CA PRO A 171 24.57 -8.49 -16.33
C PRO A 171 25.10 -9.31 -17.54
N PRO A 172 26.35 -9.10 -17.98
CA PRO A 172 26.89 -9.76 -19.19
C PRO A 172 26.90 -11.30 -19.12
N ASP A 173 26.94 -11.86 -17.92
CA ASP A 173 26.93 -13.29 -17.62
C ASP A 173 25.53 -13.93 -17.68
N LEU A 174 24.48 -13.12 -17.80
CA LEU A 174 23.08 -13.59 -17.86
C LEU A 174 22.75 -14.30 -19.18
N SER A 175 23.56 -14.10 -20.24
CA SER A 175 23.33 -14.66 -21.58
C SER A 175 21.92 -14.40 -22.12
N CYS A 176 21.45 -13.14 -22.05
CA CYS A 176 20.13 -12.73 -22.55
C CYS A 176 19.93 -13.09 -24.03
N LYS A 177 18.73 -13.56 -24.37
CA LYS A 177 18.33 -13.77 -25.78
C LYS A 177 17.65 -12.52 -26.35
N SER A 178 17.69 -12.38 -27.67
CA SER A 178 16.97 -11.33 -28.38
C SER A 178 15.48 -11.67 -28.47
N CYS A 179 14.61 -10.72 -28.10
CA CYS A 179 13.16 -10.85 -28.24
C CYS A 179 12.67 -10.89 -29.70
N GLU A 180 13.54 -10.55 -30.65
CA GLU A 180 13.24 -10.66 -32.09
C GLU A 180 13.63 -12.03 -32.68
N GLU A 181 14.46 -12.81 -31.99
CA GLU A 181 14.91 -14.14 -32.44
C GLU A 181 14.20 -15.29 -31.71
N TYR A 182 13.67 -15.01 -30.51
CA TYR A 182 12.99 -15.99 -29.68
C TYR A 182 11.47 -15.91 -29.85
N HIS A 183 10.92 -16.80 -30.68
CA HIS A 183 9.49 -16.82 -31.00
C HIS A 183 8.69 -17.66 -29.99
N LEU A 184 7.94 -17.01 -29.11
CA LEU A 184 7.14 -17.67 -28.07
C LEU A 184 6.10 -18.67 -28.62
N GLN A 185 5.58 -18.43 -29.82
CA GLN A 185 4.61 -19.31 -30.49
C GLN A 185 5.22 -20.68 -30.86
N ASP A 186 6.51 -20.69 -31.22
CA ASP A 186 7.22 -21.89 -31.64
C ASP A 186 7.74 -22.66 -30.43
N VAL A 187 8.31 -21.93 -29.45
CA VAL A 187 8.93 -22.55 -28.27
C VAL A 187 7.88 -23.04 -27.27
N GLN A 188 6.74 -22.34 -27.17
CA GLN A 188 5.64 -22.60 -26.24
C GLN A 188 6.09 -22.88 -24.79
N PRO A 189 6.66 -21.89 -24.08
CA PRO A 189 7.22 -22.11 -22.75
C PRO A 189 6.23 -22.73 -21.75
N ASP A 190 6.71 -23.55 -20.84
CA ASP A 190 5.87 -24.10 -19.77
C ASP A 190 5.48 -22.99 -18.78
N ILE A 191 6.45 -22.15 -18.42
CA ILE A 191 6.27 -21.03 -17.47
C ILE A 191 6.81 -19.74 -18.08
N ILE A 192 6.05 -18.66 -17.99
CA ILE A 192 6.50 -17.29 -18.29
C ILE A 192 6.37 -16.44 -17.02
N TYR A 193 7.44 -15.77 -16.63
CA TYR A 193 7.45 -14.76 -15.57
C TYR A 193 7.41 -13.34 -16.16
N ILE A 194 6.49 -12.52 -15.65
CA ILE A 194 6.37 -11.08 -15.96
C ILE A 194 6.44 -10.25 -14.68
N HIS A 195 6.99 -9.03 -14.75
CA HIS A 195 6.90 -8.06 -13.65
C HIS A 195 6.17 -6.78 -14.05
N ASN A 196 5.96 -6.49 -15.33
CA ASN A 196 5.10 -5.37 -15.71
C ASN A 196 3.62 -5.81 -15.66
N PRO A 197 2.77 -5.26 -14.78
CA PRO A 197 1.38 -5.67 -14.70
C PRO A 197 0.43 -4.78 -15.52
N PHE A 198 0.95 -3.72 -16.15
CA PHE A 198 0.13 -2.65 -16.72
C PHE A 198 -0.33 -2.91 -18.14
N ASP A 199 0.38 -3.75 -18.90
CA ASP A 199 0.19 -3.89 -20.35
C ASP A 199 0.15 -2.51 -21.05
N GLY A 200 -0.99 -2.17 -21.65
CA GLY A 200 -1.26 -0.89 -22.29
C GLY A 200 -1.92 0.17 -21.39
N GLY A 201 -2.05 -0.08 -20.09
CA GLY A 201 -2.83 0.71 -19.15
C GLY A 201 -2.09 1.82 -18.41
N ASN A 202 -0.74 1.81 -18.42
CA ASN A 202 0.03 2.85 -17.76
C ASN A 202 0.00 4.17 -18.57
N ALA A 203 -0.05 5.31 -17.86
CA ALA A 203 -0.17 6.63 -18.46
C ALA A 203 1.15 7.12 -19.08
N VAL A 204 2.30 6.72 -18.50
CA VAL A 204 3.62 7.26 -18.85
C VAL A 204 4.40 6.35 -19.80
N THR A 205 4.30 5.03 -19.66
CA THR A 205 5.04 4.06 -20.49
C THR A 205 4.18 2.86 -20.84
N SER A 206 4.60 2.05 -21.82
CA SER A 206 3.96 0.77 -22.15
C SER A 206 4.97 -0.20 -22.75
N ILE A 207 4.89 -1.48 -22.38
CA ILE A 207 5.70 -2.53 -23.03
C ILE A 207 5.21 -2.79 -24.45
N ASP A 208 6.03 -3.42 -25.29
CA ASP A 208 5.61 -3.80 -26.64
C ASP A 208 4.36 -4.72 -26.60
N PRO A 209 3.27 -4.38 -27.33
CA PRO A 209 2.01 -5.11 -27.28
C PRO A 209 2.09 -6.61 -27.57
N ARG A 210 3.15 -7.08 -28.25
CA ARG A 210 3.42 -8.51 -28.45
C ARG A 210 3.58 -9.28 -27.14
N PHE A 211 3.96 -8.59 -26.06
CA PHE A 211 4.21 -9.15 -24.73
C PHE A 211 3.15 -8.76 -23.70
N TYR A 212 1.98 -8.27 -24.13
CA TYR A 212 0.87 -8.10 -23.21
C TYR A 212 0.42 -9.44 -22.65
N SER A 213 -0.02 -9.43 -21.39
CA SER A 213 -0.40 -10.62 -20.63
C SER A 213 -1.40 -11.53 -21.38
N ASN A 214 -2.38 -10.94 -22.08
CA ASN A 214 -3.36 -11.67 -22.89
C ASN A 214 -2.78 -12.36 -24.13
N ALA A 215 -1.68 -11.85 -24.68
CA ALA A 215 -0.95 -12.44 -25.79
C ALA A 215 0.01 -13.51 -25.28
N LEU A 216 0.69 -13.26 -24.16
CA LEU A 216 1.59 -14.22 -23.50
C LEU A 216 0.86 -15.48 -23.06
N LYS A 217 -0.32 -15.34 -22.43
CA LYS A 217 -1.10 -16.47 -21.90
C LYS A 217 -1.48 -17.51 -22.97
N LYS A 218 -1.54 -17.12 -24.25
CA LYS A 218 -1.81 -18.04 -25.37
C LYS A 218 -0.64 -18.97 -25.68
N ASN A 219 0.58 -18.61 -25.26
CA ASN A 219 1.82 -19.28 -25.63
C ASN A 219 2.47 -20.03 -24.48
N CYS A 220 1.90 -20.00 -23.27
CA CYS A 220 2.44 -20.70 -22.12
C CYS A 220 1.40 -21.47 -21.32
N SER A 221 1.84 -22.44 -20.53
CA SER A 221 0.94 -23.14 -19.60
C SER A 221 0.67 -22.31 -18.36
N LYS A 222 1.71 -21.74 -17.74
CA LYS A 222 1.59 -20.86 -16.57
C LYS A 222 2.21 -19.49 -16.83
N LEU A 223 1.44 -18.43 -16.62
CA LEU A 223 1.88 -17.05 -16.61
C LEU A 223 1.91 -16.57 -15.16
N VAL A 224 3.09 -16.16 -14.68
CA VAL A 224 3.32 -15.78 -13.29
C VAL A 224 3.73 -14.32 -13.21
N TYR A 225 2.98 -13.54 -12.43
CA TYR A 225 3.32 -12.16 -12.15
C TYR A 225 4.15 -12.05 -10.86
N VAL A 226 5.29 -11.37 -10.95
CA VAL A 226 6.16 -11.05 -9.82
C VAL A 226 6.22 -9.54 -9.65
N PRO A 227 5.69 -8.98 -8.53
CA PRO A 227 5.75 -7.54 -8.28
C PRO A 227 7.20 -7.02 -8.22
N TYR A 228 7.50 -5.96 -8.98
CA TYR A 228 8.82 -5.29 -8.90
C TYR A 228 8.95 -4.26 -7.78
N TYR A 229 7.99 -4.20 -6.87
CA TYR A 229 8.00 -3.32 -5.70
C TYR A 229 7.99 -4.15 -4.40
N VAL A 230 8.35 -3.50 -3.30
CA VAL A 230 8.12 -3.99 -1.94
C VAL A 230 7.29 -2.99 -1.17
N SER A 231 6.60 -3.45 -0.13
CA SER A 231 5.73 -2.64 0.72
C SER A 231 6.17 -2.71 2.19
N ALA A 232 6.03 -1.59 2.90
CA ALA A 232 6.20 -1.49 4.35
C ALA A 232 5.01 -2.06 5.18
N GLY A 233 4.09 -2.82 4.56
CA GLY A 233 2.96 -3.47 5.25
C GLY A 233 1.57 -2.97 4.84
N GLY A 234 1.47 -2.05 3.87
CA GLY A 234 0.21 -1.59 3.26
C GLY A 234 0.31 -1.47 1.73
N ILE A 235 -0.83 -1.39 1.04
CA ILE A 235 -0.85 -1.24 -0.43
C ILE A 235 -1.20 0.21 -0.80
N HIS A 236 -0.44 0.82 -1.72
CA HIS A 236 -0.83 2.09 -2.34
C HIS A 236 -2.07 1.87 -3.23
N SER A 237 -3.04 2.80 -3.17
CA SER A 237 -4.33 2.75 -3.86
C SER A 237 -4.26 2.44 -5.37
N PHE A 238 -3.13 2.71 -6.02
CA PHE A 238 -2.88 2.45 -7.44
C PHE A 238 -2.69 0.97 -7.83
N GLN A 239 -2.72 0.03 -6.89
CA GLN A 239 -2.36 -1.38 -7.14
C GLN A 239 -3.58 -2.34 -7.15
N LEU A 240 -4.80 -1.80 -7.12
CA LEU A 240 -6.02 -2.58 -6.91
C LEU A 240 -6.54 -3.30 -8.17
N ASN A 241 -6.21 -2.88 -9.39
CA ASN A 241 -6.76 -3.50 -10.63
C ASN A 241 -5.77 -3.42 -11.80
N PHE A 242 -4.78 -4.31 -11.83
CA PHE A 242 -3.84 -4.38 -12.96
C PHE A 242 -4.42 -5.14 -14.16
N PHE A 243 -4.04 -4.72 -15.37
CA PHE A 243 -4.49 -5.31 -16.64
C PHE A 243 -4.02 -6.76 -16.81
N ALA A 244 -2.90 -7.13 -16.20
CA ALA A 244 -2.41 -8.51 -16.21
C ALA A 244 -3.22 -9.49 -15.36
N TYR A 245 -3.94 -9.01 -14.33
CA TYR A 245 -4.62 -9.87 -13.35
C TYR A 245 -5.58 -10.91 -13.95
N PRO A 246 -6.41 -10.59 -14.97
CA PRO A 246 -7.30 -11.59 -15.57
C PRO A 246 -6.57 -12.72 -16.34
N PHE A 247 -5.29 -12.57 -16.64
CA PHE A 247 -4.55 -13.48 -17.54
C PHE A 247 -3.47 -14.29 -16.83
N VAL A 248 -3.03 -13.88 -15.65
CA VAL A 248 -2.01 -14.58 -14.86
C VAL A 248 -2.63 -15.78 -14.13
N ASP A 249 -1.88 -16.89 -14.07
CA ASP A 249 -2.26 -18.04 -13.26
C ASP A 249 -1.91 -17.81 -11.80
N TYR A 250 -0.72 -17.25 -11.56
CA TYR A 250 -0.20 -17.01 -10.22
C TYR A 250 0.34 -15.59 -10.04
N VAL A 251 0.21 -15.09 -8.81
CA VAL A 251 0.81 -13.84 -8.35
C VAL A 251 1.71 -14.12 -7.17
N VAL A 252 2.99 -13.75 -7.26
CA VAL A 252 3.92 -13.82 -6.13
C VAL A 252 3.58 -12.71 -5.15
N ALA A 253 3.42 -13.05 -3.87
CA ALA A 253 3.07 -12.11 -2.81
C ALA A 253 4.14 -12.07 -1.72
N GLN A 254 4.44 -10.84 -1.29
CA GLN A 254 5.42 -10.57 -0.24
C GLN A 254 5.00 -11.13 1.13
N SER A 255 3.71 -11.04 1.50
CA SER A 255 3.16 -11.57 2.75
C SER A 255 1.67 -11.92 2.66
N TYR A 256 1.20 -12.86 3.50
CA TYR A 256 -0.22 -13.14 3.69
C TYR A 256 -1.01 -11.90 4.14
N ASN A 257 -0.37 -11.01 4.90
CA ASN A 257 -0.98 -9.77 5.40
C ASN A 257 -1.36 -8.79 4.27
N LEU A 258 -0.73 -8.92 3.10
CA LEU A 258 -1.02 -8.04 1.96
C LEU A 258 -2.18 -8.53 1.09
N LEU A 259 -2.56 -9.81 1.20
CA LEU A 259 -3.57 -10.41 0.34
C LEU A 259 -4.95 -9.73 0.38
N PRO A 260 -5.46 -9.23 1.53
CA PRO A 260 -6.74 -8.50 1.58
C PRO A 260 -6.77 -7.23 0.71
N TYR A 261 -5.61 -6.66 0.38
CA TYR A 261 -5.51 -5.44 -0.40
C TYR A 261 -5.37 -5.68 -1.90
N PHE A 262 -5.26 -6.92 -2.37
CA PHE A 262 -5.24 -7.22 -3.80
C PHE A 262 -6.66 -7.19 -4.39
N SER A 263 -6.73 -6.99 -5.71
CA SER A 263 -7.99 -7.08 -6.47
C SER A 263 -8.77 -8.35 -6.14
N SER A 264 -10.09 -8.24 -6.05
CA SER A 264 -10.98 -9.40 -6.05
C SER A 264 -10.94 -10.20 -7.36
N LEU A 265 -10.31 -9.66 -8.41
CA LEU A 265 -10.01 -10.39 -9.66
C LEU A 265 -9.03 -11.55 -9.46
N ILE A 266 -8.20 -11.53 -8.41
CA ILE A 266 -7.27 -12.61 -8.07
C ILE A 266 -7.85 -13.44 -6.93
N LYS A 267 -7.96 -14.76 -7.15
CA LYS A 267 -8.42 -15.68 -6.12
C LYS A 267 -7.30 -16.04 -5.14
N ARG A 268 -7.65 -16.45 -3.92
CA ARG A 268 -6.68 -16.71 -2.86
C ARG A 268 -5.69 -17.84 -3.21
N GLU A 269 -6.18 -18.86 -3.91
CA GLU A 269 -5.38 -19.99 -4.41
C GLU A 269 -4.37 -19.59 -5.50
N GLN A 270 -4.56 -18.45 -6.17
CA GLN A 270 -3.61 -17.98 -7.19
C GLN A 270 -2.36 -17.33 -6.58
N PHE A 271 -2.36 -17.02 -5.29
CA PHE A 271 -1.19 -16.43 -4.65
C PHE A 271 -0.11 -17.48 -4.33
N ILE A 272 1.13 -17.11 -4.61
CA ILE A 272 2.34 -17.78 -4.16
C ILE A 272 3.01 -16.87 -3.15
N VAL A 273 2.71 -17.10 -1.87
CA VAL A 273 3.19 -16.26 -0.78
C VAL A 273 4.54 -16.80 -0.30
N THR A 274 5.63 -16.22 -0.81
CA THR A 274 7.00 -16.71 -0.57
C THR A 274 7.97 -15.62 -0.14
N GLY A 275 7.52 -14.36 -0.06
CA GLY A 275 8.37 -13.20 0.16
C GLY A 275 8.51 -12.34 -1.10
N SER A 276 9.52 -11.47 -1.12
CA SER A 276 9.91 -10.71 -2.31
C SER A 276 11.34 -11.05 -2.72
N PRO A 277 11.59 -11.47 -3.98
CA PRO A 277 12.94 -11.71 -4.50
C PRO A 277 13.89 -10.50 -4.37
N LYS A 278 13.35 -9.28 -4.32
CA LYS A 278 14.14 -8.05 -4.12
C LYS A 278 14.92 -8.08 -2.79
N PHE A 279 14.37 -8.73 -1.75
CA PHE A 279 15.07 -8.92 -0.49
C PHE A 279 16.21 -9.92 -0.60
N ASP A 280 16.09 -10.96 -1.44
CA ASP A 280 17.19 -11.91 -1.69
C ASP A 280 18.41 -11.18 -2.26
N GLN A 281 18.21 -10.31 -3.25
CA GLN A 281 19.31 -9.57 -3.84
C GLN A 281 19.93 -8.58 -2.85
N MET A 282 19.11 -7.83 -2.10
CA MET A 282 19.62 -6.90 -1.08
C MET A 282 20.47 -7.63 -0.02
N LEU A 283 20.03 -8.81 0.43
CA LEU A 283 20.79 -9.63 1.38
C LEU A 283 22.06 -10.21 0.75
N ALA A 284 22.00 -10.67 -0.50
CA ALA A 284 23.17 -11.17 -1.21
C ALA A 284 24.25 -10.09 -1.34
N VAL A 285 23.87 -8.86 -1.69
CA VAL A 285 24.80 -7.72 -1.79
C VAL A 285 25.35 -7.31 -0.42
N CYS A 286 24.51 -7.28 0.63
CA CYS A 286 24.96 -6.99 2.00
C CYS A 286 25.94 -8.04 2.57
N ASN A 287 25.79 -9.30 2.17
CA ASN A 287 26.64 -10.40 2.62
C ASN A 287 27.93 -10.53 1.79
N ALA A 288 28.01 -9.89 0.63
CA ALA A 288 29.21 -9.81 -0.19
C ALA A 288 30.02 -8.54 0.15
N PRO A 289 31.34 -8.52 -0.06
CA PRO A 289 32.13 -7.30 0.06
C PRO A 289 31.66 -6.28 -1.00
N ALA A 290 30.96 -5.23 -0.56
CA ALA A 290 30.47 -4.18 -1.44
C ALA A 290 31.65 -3.47 -2.13
N LYS A 291 31.63 -3.37 -3.46
CA LYS A 291 32.70 -2.73 -4.23
C LYS A 291 32.29 -1.31 -4.57
N MET A 292 33.03 -0.35 -4.01
CA MET A 292 32.84 1.05 -4.34
C MET A 292 33.26 1.34 -5.80
N PRO A 293 32.40 1.99 -6.60
CA PRO A 293 32.77 2.46 -7.93
C PRO A 293 34.00 3.38 -7.89
N GLU A 294 34.89 3.25 -8.87
CA GLU A 294 36.15 4.04 -8.89
C GLU A 294 35.87 5.55 -8.88
N ALA A 295 34.84 5.99 -9.61
CA ALA A 295 34.41 7.38 -9.66
C ALA A 295 33.95 7.94 -8.31
N TRP A 296 33.58 7.09 -7.36
CA TRP A 296 33.08 7.50 -6.05
C TRP A 296 34.19 7.61 -5.01
N LYS A 297 35.31 6.90 -5.19
CA LYS A 297 36.38 6.77 -4.19
C LYS A 297 36.92 8.12 -3.73
N GLU A 298 37.11 9.08 -4.62
CA GLU A 298 37.61 10.41 -4.26
C GLU A 298 36.72 11.12 -3.23
N ARG A 299 35.40 10.93 -3.33
CA ARG A 299 34.41 11.64 -2.50
C ARG A 299 33.94 10.85 -1.28
N ALA A 300 33.94 9.52 -1.38
CA ALA A 300 33.35 8.62 -0.40
C ALA A 300 34.36 7.88 0.48
N SER A 301 35.64 7.78 0.09
CA SER A 301 36.63 7.07 0.91
C SER A 301 36.80 7.76 2.27
N ASP A 302 36.83 6.96 3.34
CA ASP A 302 36.99 7.39 4.73
C ASP A 302 35.88 8.31 5.28
N LYS A 303 34.71 8.37 4.63
CA LYS A 303 33.54 9.15 5.07
C LYS A 303 32.35 8.28 5.45
N LYS A 304 31.47 8.80 6.31
CA LYS A 304 30.16 8.21 6.58
C LYS A 304 29.23 8.50 5.41
N LEU A 305 28.63 7.45 4.83
CA LEU A 305 27.86 7.51 3.60
C LEU A 305 26.35 7.53 3.88
N PHE A 306 25.63 8.48 3.29
CA PHE A 306 24.17 8.62 3.45
C PHE A 306 23.48 8.40 2.12
N PHE A 307 22.65 7.36 2.03
CA PHE A 307 21.84 7.08 0.84
C PHE A 307 20.57 7.94 0.89
N TYR A 308 20.49 8.97 0.05
CA TYR A 308 19.32 9.81 -0.08
C TYR A 308 18.50 9.45 -1.31
N ASN A 309 17.31 8.91 -1.07
CA ASN A 309 16.35 8.59 -2.12
C ASN A 309 15.21 9.60 -2.19
N THR A 310 14.82 9.96 -3.41
CA THR A 310 13.65 10.79 -3.70
C THR A 310 12.70 10.11 -4.68
N SER A 311 11.40 10.10 -4.37
CA SER A 311 10.37 9.38 -5.14
C SER A 311 9.53 10.30 -6.03
N ILE A 312 8.82 9.71 -7.00
CA ILE A 312 7.84 10.42 -7.83
C ILE A 312 6.66 10.92 -6.99
N GLU A 313 6.19 10.11 -6.05
CA GLU A 313 5.05 10.44 -5.21
C GLU A 313 5.32 11.72 -4.41
N GLU A 314 6.50 11.81 -3.81
CA GLU A 314 6.93 13.01 -3.08
C GLU A 314 6.95 14.25 -4.00
N ALA A 315 7.51 14.11 -5.20
CA ALA A 315 7.59 15.23 -6.14
C ALA A 315 6.22 15.72 -6.61
N ILE A 316 5.27 14.81 -6.87
CA ILE A 316 3.91 15.15 -7.29
C ILE A 316 3.12 15.76 -6.13
N LEU A 317 3.22 15.18 -4.93
CA LEU A 317 2.44 15.60 -3.77
C LEU A 317 2.93 16.93 -3.18
N TYR A 318 4.25 17.13 -3.09
CA TYR A 318 4.84 18.29 -2.41
C TYR A 318 5.33 19.39 -3.35
N LYS A 319 5.51 19.13 -4.64
CA LYS A 319 5.81 20.14 -5.67
C LYS A 319 6.99 21.07 -5.31
N GLU A 320 6.73 22.32 -4.96
CA GLU A 320 7.79 23.27 -4.56
C GLU A 320 8.44 22.88 -3.22
N GLY A 321 7.67 22.31 -2.28
CA GLY A 321 8.19 21.79 -1.01
C GLY A 321 9.26 20.71 -1.23
N PHE A 322 9.04 19.82 -2.21
CA PHE A 322 10.03 18.81 -2.61
C PHE A 322 11.35 19.45 -3.09
N LEU A 323 11.28 20.52 -3.89
CA LEU A 323 12.48 21.23 -4.35
C LEU A 323 13.21 21.95 -3.21
N ASN A 324 12.47 22.60 -2.31
CA ASN A 324 13.02 23.23 -1.12
C ASN A 324 13.71 22.19 -0.21
N LYS A 325 13.13 20.99 -0.09
CA LYS A 325 13.72 19.90 0.68
C LYS A 325 15.04 19.42 0.09
N LEU A 326 15.12 19.23 -1.23
CA LEU A 326 16.38 18.88 -1.92
C LEU A 326 17.48 19.88 -1.57
N GLU A 327 17.20 21.18 -1.72
CA GLU A 327 18.18 22.23 -1.40
C GLU A 327 18.58 22.21 0.07
N TYR A 328 17.62 22.04 0.99
CA TYR A 328 17.88 21.95 2.43
C TYR A 328 18.79 20.77 2.76
N VAL A 329 18.49 19.57 2.24
CA VAL A 329 19.31 18.36 2.46
C VAL A 329 20.72 18.59 1.92
N PHE A 330 20.86 19.06 0.67
CA PHE A 330 22.20 19.32 0.09
C PHE A 330 22.99 20.33 0.90
N HIS A 331 22.32 21.35 1.43
CA HIS A 331 22.95 22.34 2.29
C HIS A 331 23.47 21.75 3.61
N GLN A 332 22.79 20.76 4.22
CA GLN A 332 23.28 20.13 5.46
C GLN A 332 24.54 19.29 5.28
N PHE A 333 24.82 18.84 4.05
CA PHE A 333 26.05 18.15 3.70
C PHE A 333 27.14 19.09 3.18
N LYS A 334 26.78 20.35 2.90
CA LYS A 334 27.72 21.38 2.48
C LYS A 334 28.76 21.59 3.59
N ASP A 335 30.03 21.68 3.21
CA ASP A 335 31.16 21.92 4.11
C ASP A 335 31.45 20.80 5.13
N ARG A 336 30.85 19.60 4.98
CA ARG A 336 31.16 18.41 5.78
C ARG A 336 32.23 17.55 5.12
N GLU A 337 33.40 17.47 5.73
CA GLU A 337 34.51 16.62 5.24
C GLU A 337 34.38 15.16 5.71
N ASP A 338 33.62 14.91 6.77
CA ASP A 338 33.41 13.60 7.40
C ASP A 338 32.24 12.79 6.80
N LEU A 339 31.35 13.44 6.04
CA LEU A 339 30.15 12.84 5.47
C LEU A 339 30.16 12.88 3.93
N CYS A 340 29.47 11.93 3.30
CA CYS A 340 29.16 11.99 1.87
C CYS A 340 27.69 11.62 1.64
N LEU A 341 26.99 12.48 0.88
CA LEU A 341 25.64 12.21 0.41
C LEU A 341 25.68 11.44 -0.91
N ILE A 342 24.98 10.32 -1.01
CA ILE A 342 24.72 9.59 -2.24
C ILE A 342 23.26 9.86 -2.60
N TRP A 343 23.02 10.77 -3.53
CA TRP A 343 21.67 11.11 -3.96
C TRP A 343 21.24 10.28 -5.16
N ARG A 344 20.17 9.49 -4.99
CA ARG A 344 19.56 8.66 -6.01
C ARG A 344 18.11 9.09 -6.27
N PRO A 345 17.84 9.92 -7.28
CA PRO A 345 16.48 10.23 -7.68
C PRO A 345 15.79 9.03 -8.36
N HIS A 346 14.47 9.00 -8.32
CA HIS A 346 13.70 7.97 -9.05
C HIS A 346 14.02 8.03 -10.55
N PRO A 347 14.24 6.90 -11.26
CA PRO A 347 14.70 6.91 -12.66
C PRO A 347 13.76 7.61 -13.65
N LEU A 348 12.46 7.66 -13.33
CA LEU A 348 11.43 8.31 -14.16
C LEU A 348 11.11 9.75 -13.72
N LEU A 349 11.81 10.31 -12.72
CA LEU A 349 11.46 11.60 -12.13
C LEU A 349 11.54 12.76 -13.14
N GLU A 350 12.58 12.79 -13.97
CA GLU A 350 12.73 13.80 -15.04
C GLU A 350 11.62 13.72 -16.09
N ALA A 351 11.27 12.49 -16.52
CA ALA A 351 10.18 12.26 -17.46
C ALA A 351 8.82 12.67 -16.86
N THR A 352 8.60 12.39 -15.57
CA THR A 352 7.42 12.83 -14.82
C THR A 352 7.33 14.35 -14.77
N PHE A 353 8.42 15.06 -14.43
CA PHE A 353 8.43 16.52 -14.45
C PHE A 353 8.15 17.07 -15.86
N SER A 354 8.76 16.48 -16.89
CA SER A 354 8.57 16.93 -18.27
C SER A 354 7.13 16.74 -18.78
N SER A 355 6.48 15.65 -18.40
CA SER A 355 5.12 15.29 -18.85
C SER A 355 4.02 15.93 -18.01
N MET A 356 4.17 15.94 -16.68
CA MET A 356 3.10 16.29 -15.74
C MET A 356 3.28 17.67 -15.08
N LEU A 357 4.52 18.12 -14.86
CA LEU A 357 4.83 19.34 -14.10
C LEU A 357 5.97 20.17 -14.76
N PRO A 358 5.81 20.59 -16.03
CA PRO A 358 6.91 21.14 -16.84
C PRO A 358 7.52 22.42 -16.26
N GLU A 359 6.74 23.21 -15.52
CA GLU A 359 7.23 24.43 -14.86
C GLU A 359 8.21 24.13 -13.72
N LEU A 360 7.96 23.08 -12.94
CA LEU A 360 8.84 22.62 -11.87
C LEU A 360 10.07 21.89 -12.41
N GLY A 361 9.95 21.21 -13.55
CA GLY A 361 11.04 20.46 -14.17
C GLY A 361 12.29 21.30 -14.44
N ARG A 362 12.14 22.55 -14.84
CA ARG A 362 13.29 23.45 -15.05
C ARG A 362 14.04 23.77 -13.75
N LYS A 363 13.31 24.00 -12.65
CA LYS A 363 13.90 24.27 -11.33
C LYS A 363 14.61 23.01 -10.82
N TYR A 364 13.99 21.84 -10.97
CA TYR A 364 14.58 20.55 -10.61
C TYR A 364 15.90 20.30 -11.34
N LEU A 365 15.93 20.46 -12.67
CA LEU A 365 17.14 20.26 -13.48
C LEU A 365 18.28 21.20 -13.06
N ALA A 366 17.96 22.46 -12.73
CA ALA A 366 18.96 23.41 -12.22
C ALA A 366 19.54 22.99 -10.85
N ILE A 367 18.70 22.47 -9.95
CA ILE A 367 19.14 21.92 -8.65
C ILE A 367 20.03 20.70 -8.87
N GLN A 368 19.65 19.80 -9.79
CA GLN A 368 20.43 18.62 -10.14
C GLN A 368 21.80 18.97 -10.74
N GLU A 369 21.83 19.88 -11.71
CA GLU A 369 23.06 20.35 -12.33
C GLU A 369 24.00 20.96 -11.29
N ARG A 370 23.47 21.80 -10.41
CA ARG A 370 24.24 22.40 -9.31
C ARG A 370 24.76 21.36 -8.32
N PHE A 371 23.96 20.34 -7.99
CA PHE A 371 24.42 19.23 -7.12
C PHE A 371 25.69 18.57 -7.67
N ILE A 372 25.69 18.29 -8.98
CA ILE A 372 26.79 17.63 -9.68
C ILE A 372 28.00 18.57 -9.84
N GLN A 373 27.78 19.80 -10.30
CA GLN A 373 28.86 20.76 -10.60
C GLN A 373 29.57 21.27 -9.35
N ASP A 374 28.81 21.65 -8.32
CA ASP A 374 29.38 22.14 -7.06
C ASP A 374 29.91 20.99 -6.20
N GLY A 375 29.59 19.74 -6.56
CA GLY A 375 30.10 18.56 -5.89
C GLY A 375 29.56 18.39 -4.47
N TYR A 376 28.25 18.55 -4.27
CA TYR A 376 27.59 18.36 -2.97
C TYR A 376 27.62 16.90 -2.48
N GLY A 377 27.83 15.95 -3.39
CA GLY A 377 27.86 14.52 -3.08
C GLY A 377 28.09 13.68 -4.33
N ILE A 378 27.64 12.43 -4.28
CA ILE A 378 27.61 11.49 -5.38
C ILE A 378 26.20 11.49 -5.97
N TYR A 379 26.09 11.74 -7.27
CA TYR A 379 24.85 11.51 -8.02
C TYR A 379 24.88 10.05 -8.46
N ASP A 380 23.97 9.24 -7.93
CA ASP A 380 23.93 7.80 -8.22
C ASP A 380 23.01 7.54 -9.43
N ASP A 381 23.64 7.34 -10.58
CA ASP A 381 23.02 7.00 -11.86
C ASP A 381 23.25 5.52 -12.24
N THR A 382 23.73 4.70 -11.31
CA THR A 382 23.96 3.26 -11.55
C THR A 382 22.65 2.52 -11.79
N GLU A 383 22.70 1.40 -12.51
CA GLU A 383 21.52 0.62 -12.89
C GLU A 383 20.75 0.06 -11.68
N SER A 384 21.46 -0.24 -10.58
CA SER A 384 20.92 -0.97 -9.42
C SER A 384 21.24 -0.25 -8.10
N PRO A 385 20.23 0.04 -7.25
CA PRO A 385 20.42 0.76 -5.99
C PRO A 385 21.10 -0.08 -4.89
N GLU A 386 21.08 -1.41 -4.98
CA GLU A 386 21.47 -2.33 -3.90
C GLU A 386 22.93 -2.11 -3.48
N GLN A 387 23.83 -1.85 -4.43
CA GLN A 387 25.24 -1.56 -4.13
C GLN A 387 25.41 -0.26 -3.35
N ALA A 388 24.73 0.82 -3.78
CA ALA A 388 24.77 2.10 -3.09
C ALA A 388 24.21 1.98 -1.65
N MET A 389 23.11 1.26 -1.49
CA MET A 389 22.50 0.98 -0.20
C MET A 389 23.40 0.13 0.71
N ALA A 390 24.04 -0.91 0.15
CA ALA A 390 24.96 -1.77 0.90
C ALA A 390 26.24 -1.04 1.33
N LEU A 391 26.72 -0.07 0.54
CA LEU A 391 27.84 0.79 0.90
C LEU A 391 27.47 1.83 1.96
N SER A 392 26.21 2.29 1.99
CA SER A 392 25.79 3.41 2.84
C SER A 392 25.66 3.04 4.31
N ASP A 393 25.93 3.98 5.22
CA ASP A 393 25.80 3.80 6.67
C ASP A 393 24.39 4.14 7.17
N ALA A 394 23.67 5.00 6.46
CA ALA A 394 22.33 5.45 6.82
C ALA A 394 21.47 5.77 5.60
N TYR A 395 20.15 5.70 5.78
CA TYR A 395 19.15 6.10 4.78
C TYR A 395 18.55 7.48 5.10
N LEU A 396 18.35 8.28 4.06
CA LEU A 396 17.56 9.50 4.04
C LEU A 396 16.49 9.40 2.95
N GLY A 397 15.28 9.87 3.21
CA GLY A 397 14.19 9.90 2.22
C GLY A 397 12.83 9.74 2.87
N GLY A 398 11.76 9.74 2.07
CA GLY A 398 10.42 9.48 2.59
C GLY A 398 10.17 8.01 2.89
N TRP A 399 9.23 7.80 3.81
CA TRP A 399 8.85 6.47 4.29
C TRP A 399 8.04 5.65 3.28
N THR A 400 7.41 6.27 2.28
CA THR A 400 6.60 5.57 1.27
C THR A 400 7.43 4.87 0.19
N SER A 401 8.74 5.15 0.13
CA SER A 401 9.60 4.56 -0.90
C SER A 401 9.82 3.06 -0.68
N ALA A 402 9.71 2.28 -1.76
CA ALA A 402 10.14 0.88 -1.76
C ALA A 402 11.62 0.74 -1.36
N LEU A 403 12.47 1.74 -1.65
CA LEU A 403 13.89 1.72 -1.25
C LEU A 403 14.06 1.94 0.25
N ALA A 404 13.19 2.70 0.92
CA ALA A 404 13.18 2.77 2.39
C ALA A 404 12.90 1.38 2.99
N THR A 405 11.95 0.64 2.39
CA THR A 405 11.63 -0.72 2.82
C THR A 405 12.78 -1.70 2.59
N MET A 406 13.44 -1.64 1.42
CA MET A 406 14.62 -2.45 1.13
C MET A 406 15.81 -2.10 2.05
N PHE A 407 15.99 -0.83 2.41
CA PHE A 407 17.04 -0.43 3.36
C PHE A 407 16.71 -0.91 4.78
N GLY A 408 15.43 -0.89 5.14
CA GLY A 408 14.88 -1.36 6.41
C GLY A 408 15.35 -2.76 6.81
N ILE A 409 15.36 -3.70 5.87
CA ILE A 409 15.78 -5.09 6.15
C ILE A 409 17.29 -5.24 6.41
N THR A 410 18.11 -4.23 6.09
CA THR A 410 19.57 -4.28 6.30
C THR A 410 19.97 -4.10 7.77
N GLY A 411 19.07 -3.55 8.59
CA GLY A 411 19.34 -3.23 9.99
C GLY A 411 20.22 -1.99 10.19
N LYS A 412 20.42 -1.15 9.16
CA LYS A 412 21.11 0.14 9.23
C LYS A 412 20.11 1.28 9.48
N PRO A 413 20.49 2.37 10.16
CA PRO A 413 19.57 3.43 10.57
C PRO A 413 18.87 4.12 9.39
N LEU A 414 17.58 4.40 9.55
CA LEU A 414 16.75 5.18 8.64
C LEU A 414 16.31 6.47 9.30
N PHE A 415 16.56 7.59 8.62
CA PHE A 415 16.01 8.88 8.99
C PHE A 415 15.02 9.33 7.90
N LEU A 416 13.74 9.31 8.27
CA LEU A 416 12.61 9.44 7.38
C LEU A 416 12.17 10.90 7.34
N LEU A 417 12.40 11.54 6.20
CA LEU A 417 12.26 12.98 6.03
C LEU A 417 10.79 13.40 5.88
N ASP A 418 10.43 14.54 6.48
CA ASP A 418 9.22 15.27 6.12
C ASP A 418 9.57 16.30 5.04
N GLN A 419 8.86 16.24 3.91
CA GLN A 419 9.10 17.07 2.74
C GLN A 419 8.70 18.54 2.96
N ASN A 420 7.94 18.85 4.01
CA ASN A 420 7.57 20.22 4.39
C ASN A 420 8.60 20.86 5.33
N ILE A 421 9.46 20.07 5.97
CA ILE A 421 10.50 20.57 6.88
C ILE A 421 11.76 20.86 6.07
N HIS A 422 12.02 22.14 5.78
CA HIS A 422 13.21 22.58 5.04
C HIS A 422 13.99 23.68 5.79
N CYS A 423 13.78 23.80 7.10
CA CYS A 423 14.52 24.68 8.00
C CYS A 423 14.51 24.09 9.42
N LEU A 424 15.34 24.63 10.32
CA LEU A 424 15.33 24.27 11.73
C LEU A 424 14.07 24.81 12.44
N PRO A 425 13.63 24.18 13.55
CA PRO A 425 12.43 24.60 14.26
C PRO A 425 12.65 25.88 15.08
N ASP A 426 11.63 26.72 15.12
CA ASP A 426 11.50 27.86 16.04
C ASP A 426 10.90 27.42 17.41
N GLN A 427 10.88 28.33 18.39
CA GLN A 427 10.51 28.02 19.78
C GLN A 427 9.12 27.40 20.00
N GLU A 428 8.16 27.62 19.10
CA GLU A 428 6.78 27.12 19.21
C GLU A 428 6.44 26.07 18.12
N ASP A 429 7.46 25.57 17.42
CA ASP A 429 7.27 24.56 16.37
C ASP A 429 6.90 23.19 16.90
N TYR A 430 7.29 22.88 18.14
CA TYR A 430 6.90 21.65 18.82
C TYR A 430 5.38 21.47 18.96
N LEU A 431 4.60 22.55 19.00
CA LEU A 431 3.13 22.42 19.05
C LEU A 431 2.56 21.87 17.75
N GLY A 432 3.24 22.07 16.63
CA GLY A 432 2.78 21.63 15.32
C GLY A 432 2.85 20.11 15.14
N THR A 433 3.95 19.51 15.57
CA THR A 433 4.20 18.07 15.53
C THR A 433 3.45 17.33 16.64
N LEU A 434 3.33 17.95 17.81
CA LEU A 434 2.71 17.36 19.00
C LEU A 434 1.17 17.25 18.92
N LEU A 435 0.52 18.24 18.30
CA LEU A 435 -0.94 18.38 18.24
C LEU A 435 -1.56 17.79 16.97
N SER A 436 -0.90 16.80 16.36
CA SER A 436 -1.43 16.04 15.23
C SER A 436 -2.81 15.45 15.57
N GLY A 437 -3.80 15.70 14.71
CA GLY A 437 -5.14 15.11 14.82
C GLY A 437 -6.19 16.01 15.47
N ARG A 438 -6.87 15.48 16.50
CA ARG A 438 -8.08 16.05 17.11
C ARG A 438 -7.77 17.21 18.06
N VAL A 439 -8.33 18.37 17.76
CA VAL A 439 -8.14 19.65 18.47
C VAL A 439 -9.06 19.87 19.65
N ASP A 440 -10.18 19.15 19.72
CA ASP A 440 -11.21 19.37 20.74
C ASP A 440 -10.87 18.63 22.04
N GLU A 441 -9.78 17.88 22.03
CA GLU A 441 -9.10 17.33 23.20
C GLU A 441 -8.29 18.40 23.96
N LEU A 442 -7.96 19.54 23.32
CA LEU A 442 -7.09 20.58 23.88
C LEU A 442 -7.72 21.33 25.08
N ASP A 443 -9.01 21.17 25.30
CA ASP A 443 -9.76 21.81 26.39
C ASP A 443 -9.83 20.96 27.66
N GLY A 444 -9.30 19.73 27.64
CA GLY A 444 -9.29 18.80 28.78
C GLY A 444 -8.16 19.04 29.78
N ASN A 445 -8.28 18.44 30.97
CA ASN A 445 -7.16 18.36 31.94
C ASN A 445 -6.09 17.38 31.49
N TYR A 446 -6.44 16.44 30.61
CA TYR A 446 -5.53 15.46 30.05
C TYR A 446 -5.58 15.51 28.53
N LEU A 447 -4.42 15.31 27.91
CA LEU A 447 -4.26 15.29 26.47
C LEU A 447 -3.42 14.08 26.07
N VAL A 448 -3.80 13.42 24.99
CA VAL A 448 -2.93 12.46 24.31
C VAL A 448 -2.28 13.15 23.12
N THR A 449 -0.95 13.15 23.05
CA THR A 449 -0.17 13.77 21.97
C THR A 449 0.32 12.73 20.96
N GLU A 450 0.97 13.20 19.89
CA GLU A 450 1.80 12.33 19.02
C GLU A 450 2.75 11.47 19.89
N GLY A 451 3.02 10.24 19.45
CA GLY A 451 3.70 9.25 20.27
C GLY A 451 2.80 8.54 21.30
N SER A 452 1.48 8.66 21.20
CA SER A 452 0.56 8.03 22.18
C SER A 452 0.94 8.35 23.63
N GLN A 453 1.30 9.60 23.91
CA GLN A 453 1.77 10.03 25.23
C GLN A 453 0.66 10.76 25.95
N LEU A 454 0.40 10.36 27.20
CA LEU A 454 -0.58 11.02 28.06
C LEU A 454 0.11 12.15 28.82
N PHE A 455 -0.43 13.35 28.69
CA PHE A 455 -0.04 14.53 29.45
C PHE A 455 -1.19 15.00 30.33
N GLY A 456 -0.89 15.42 31.56
CA GLY A 456 -1.83 16.00 32.51
C GLY A 456 -1.51 17.46 32.81
N ARG A 457 -2.53 18.30 32.92
CA ARG A 457 -2.38 19.74 33.14
C ARG A 457 -2.11 20.03 34.62
N GLY A 458 -0.95 20.61 34.88
CA GLY A 458 -0.55 21.09 36.20
C GLY A 458 -1.34 22.32 36.66
N LYS A 459 -1.22 22.65 37.94
CA LYS A 459 -1.85 23.86 38.54
C LYS A 459 -1.31 25.18 37.97
N ASP A 460 -0.13 25.14 37.36
CA ASP A 460 0.50 26.23 36.63
C ASP A 460 -0.01 26.37 35.19
N GLY A 461 -0.90 25.46 34.75
CA GLY A 461 -1.46 25.42 33.42
C GLY A 461 -0.57 24.75 32.38
N ILE A 462 0.58 24.19 32.78
CA ILE A 462 1.53 23.47 31.91
C ILE A 462 1.16 21.99 31.88
N PHE A 463 1.20 21.38 30.70
CA PHE A 463 1.05 19.95 30.53
C PHE A 463 2.34 19.20 30.85
N HIS A 464 2.24 18.22 31.73
CA HIS A 464 3.32 17.36 32.21
C HIS A 464 3.10 15.91 31.80
N PHE A 465 4.18 15.22 31.45
CA PHE A 465 4.15 13.83 31.02
C PHE A 465 3.65 12.93 32.16
N CYS A 466 2.68 12.06 31.85
CA CYS A 466 2.15 11.07 32.78
C CYS A 466 2.66 9.67 32.45
N CYS A 467 2.48 9.23 31.20
CA CYS A 467 2.97 7.93 30.73
C CYS A 467 2.87 7.80 29.21
N ARG A 468 3.44 6.69 28.72
CA ARG A 468 3.27 6.20 27.35
C ARG A 468 2.12 5.18 27.28
N LEU A 469 1.28 5.28 26.25
CA LEU A 469 0.09 4.44 26.05
C LEU A 469 0.29 3.36 24.97
N SER A 470 1.30 3.51 24.11
CA SER A 470 1.66 2.55 23.06
C SER A 470 3.18 2.47 22.89
N GLU A 471 3.70 1.32 22.47
CA GLU A 471 5.11 1.22 22.04
C GLU A 471 5.34 1.80 20.64
N ASP A 472 4.28 1.98 19.86
CA ASP A 472 4.31 2.63 18.56
C ASP A 472 4.39 4.16 18.73
N SER A 473 5.11 4.84 17.84
CA SER A 473 5.35 6.29 17.92
C SER A 473 4.28 7.16 17.26
N GLU A 474 3.27 6.58 16.61
CA GLU A 474 2.07 7.31 16.16
C GLU A 474 1.03 7.43 17.28
N LYS A 475 0.20 8.47 17.22
CA LYS A 475 -0.97 8.64 18.10
C LYS A 475 -2.05 7.57 17.83
N ALA A 476 -2.08 6.52 18.64
CA ALA A 476 -3.06 5.44 18.56
C ALA A 476 -4.35 5.72 19.37
N TYR A 477 -4.29 6.69 20.28
CA TYR A 477 -5.34 7.03 21.25
C TYR A 477 -5.70 8.51 21.15
N GLY A 478 -6.98 8.82 21.41
CA GLY A 478 -7.53 10.16 21.38
C GLY A 478 -7.95 10.61 22.76
N ARG A 479 -9.17 11.15 22.84
CA ARG A 479 -9.72 11.78 24.05
C ARG A 479 -9.65 10.91 25.30
N VAL A 480 -9.39 11.59 26.41
CA VAL A 480 -9.41 11.06 27.77
C VAL A 480 -10.70 11.49 28.46
N PHE A 481 -11.37 10.54 29.13
CA PHE A 481 -12.57 10.77 29.93
C PHE A 481 -12.26 10.47 31.39
N GLU A 482 -12.45 11.47 32.24
CA GLU A 482 -12.30 11.34 33.69
C GLU A 482 -13.61 10.81 34.29
N GLU A 483 -13.53 9.75 35.09
CA GLU A 483 -14.65 9.21 35.86
C GLU A 483 -14.15 8.77 37.24
N GLU A 484 -14.61 9.45 38.29
CA GLU A 484 -14.10 9.29 39.66
C GLU A 484 -12.56 9.39 39.71
N ASP A 485 -11.86 8.32 40.10
CA ASP A 485 -10.39 8.24 40.17
C ASP A 485 -9.76 7.54 38.94
N ARG A 486 -10.54 7.39 37.84
CA ARG A 486 -10.13 6.66 36.63
C ARG A 486 -10.08 7.55 35.40
N LEU A 487 -9.12 7.22 34.52
CA LEU A 487 -9.04 7.78 33.17
C LEU A 487 -9.38 6.71 32.15
N TYR A 488 -10.40 6.95 31.34
CA TYR A 488 -10.76 6.13 30.19
C TYR A 488 -10.24 6.80 28.92
N ILE A 489 -9.38 6.12 28.18
CA ILE A 489 -8.67 6.68 27.04
C ILE A 489 -9.18 5.98 25.79
N ALA A 490 -9.87 6.75 24.94
CA ALA A 490 -10.51 6.23 23.75
C ALA A 490 -9.50 5.93 22.63
N PRO A 491 -9.68 4.84 21.86
CA PRO A 491 -8.83 4.55 20.73
C PRO A 491 -9.16 5.43 19.51
N LEU A 492 -8.14 5.72 18.69
CA LEU A 492 -8.28 6.25 17.33
C LEU A 492 -7.99 5.16 16.29
N HIS A 493 -6.83 4.52 16.43
CA HIS A 493 -6.33 3.47 15.51
C HIS A 493 -6.20 2.10 16.20
N SER A 494 -6.37 2.06 17.52
CA SER A 494 -6.28 0.86 18.34
C SER A 494 -7.64 0.14 18.47
N PHE A 495 -7.62 -1.15 18.80
CA PHE A 495 -8.83 -1.96 19.05
C PHE A 495 -9.08 -2.21 20.54
N GLN A 496 -8.70 -1.27 21.39
CA GLN A 496 -8.88 -1.38 22.83
C GLN A 496 -9.04 0.01 23.45
N ILE A 497 -9.95 0.11 24.43
CA ILE A 497 -10.04 1.28 25.32
C ILE A 497 -9.05 1.04 26.46
N LEU A 498 -8.24 2.04 26.81
CA LEU A 498 -7.37 1.94 27.98
C LEU A 498 -8.05 2.53 29.21
N VAL A 499 -7.87 1.89 30.35
CA VAL A 499 -8.31 2.40 31.64
C VAL A 499 -7.11 2.51 32.55
N ARG A 500 -6.92 3.69 33.13
CA ARG A 500 -5.87 3.97 34.11
C ARG A 500 -6.51 4.22 35.47
N ASP A 501 -6.08 3.45 36.46
CA ASP A 501 -6.46 3.61 37.86
C ASP A 501 -5.34 4.37 38.61
N GLY A 502 -5.57 5.65 38.94
CA GLY A 502 -4.59 6.49 39.64
C GLY A 502 -3.21 6.59 38.97
N GLU A 503 -2.13 6.49 39.77
CA GLU A 503 -0.74 6.57 39.27
C GLU A 503 -0.19 5.24 38.69
N GLY A 504 -1.00 4.16 38.68
CA GLY A 504 -0.60 2.84 38.18
C GLY A 504 -0.53 2.71 36.65
N GLY A 505 -0.28 1.49 36.16
CA GLY A 505 -0.30 1.17 34.74
C GLY A 505 -1.72 1.12 34.14
N CYS A 506 -1.82 1.13 32.81
CA CYS A 506 -3.09 1.02 32.10
C CYS A 506 -3.49 -0.45 31.92
N ARG A 507 -4.76 -0.78 32.16
CA ARG A 507 -5.39 -2.01 31.68
C ARG A 507 -6.18 -1.73 30.40
N SER A 508 -6.49 -2.76 29.63
CA SER A 508 -7.27 -2.61 28.40
C SER A 508 -8.63 -3.29 28.45
N ILE A 509 -9.60 -2.69 27.76
CA ILE A 509 -10.90 -3.26 27.46
C ILE A 509 -10.91 -3.51 25.94
N PRO A 510 -10.83 -4.78 25.48
CA PRO A 510 -10.70 -5.09 24.07
C PRO A 510 -12.03 -4.87 23.32
N LEU A 511 -11.93 -4.30 22.12
CA LEU A 511 -13.03 -4.22 21.16
C LEU A 511 -13.11 -5.49 20.31
N LYS A 512 -14.22 -5.70 19.61
CA LYS A 512 -14.31 -6.79 18.63
C LYS A 512 -13.25 -6.61 17.54
N PRO A 513 -12.44 -7.63 17.22
CA PRO A 513 -11.48 -7.53 16.12
C PRO A 513 -12.20 -7.37 14.78
N CYS A 514 -11.64 -6.55 13.89
CA CYS A 514 -12.15 -6.30 12.55
C CYS A 514 -10.99 -6.04 11.59
N GLU A 515 -11.10 -6.49 10.34
CA GLU A 515 -10.18 -6.11 9.27
C GLU A 515 -10.47 -4.67 8.85
N VAL A 516 -9.73 -3.72 9.42
CA VAL A 516 -9.90 -2.29 9.11
C VAL A 516 -8.67 -1.79 8.39
N THR A 517 -8.87 -1.11 7.27
CA THR A 517 -7.80 -0.75 6.35
C THR A 517 -7.04 0.52 6.74
N LEU A 518 -7.64 1.48 7.47
CA LEU A 518 -7.01 2.68 8.08
C LEU A 518 -8.03 3.42 8.99
N SER A 519 -7.58 4.11 10.05
CA SER A 519 -8.37 5.01 10.92
C SER A 519 -9.73 4.50 11.40
N ALA A 520 -9.74 3.59 12.39
CA ALA A 520 -10.96 2.92 12.88
C ALA A 520 -12.06 3.88 13.39
N PHE A 521 -11.68 4.86 14.21
CA PHE A 521 -12.63 5.79 14.87
C PHE A 521 -12.37 7.24 14.47
N ALA A 522 -13.46 7.95 14.21
CA ALA A 522 -13.44 9.38 13.92
C ALA A 522 -13.37 10.21 15.22
N ASP A 523 -14.04 9.73 16.28
CA ASP A 523 -14.27 10.48 17.51
C ASP A 523 -14.64 9.58 18.69
N SER A 524 -14.69 10.19 19.88
CA SER A 524 -15.34 9.63 21.06
C SER A 524 -16.04 10.72 21.87
N ILE A 525 -17.23 10.42 22.39
CA ILE A 525 -18.05 11.38 23.16
C ILE A 525 -18.63 10.75 24.42
N ARG A 526 -18.85 11.58 25.45
CA ARG A 526 -19.59 11.19 26.64
C ARG A 526 -21.05 11.60 26.53
N VAL A 527 -21.97 10.65 26.72
CA VAL A 527 -23.41 10.90 26.80
C VAL A 527 -23.94 10.31 28.10
N GLY A 528 -24.19 11.16 29.10
CA GLY A 528 -24.54 10.72 30.45
C GLY A 528 -23.47 9.81 31.06
N ASP A 529 -23.87 8.61 31.46
CA ASP A 529 -23.02 7.55 32.03
C ASP A 529 -22.35 6.67 30.94
N PHE A 530 -22.43 7.05 29.66
CA PHE A 530 -21.91 6.25 28.55
C PHE A 530 -20.79 6.96 27.79
N LEU A 531 -19.80 6.18 27.38
CA LEU A 531 -18.82 6.54 26.35
C LEU A 531 -19.29 5.97 25.01
N PHE A 532 -19.32 6.79 23.97
CA PHE A 532 -19.53 6.35 22.59
C PHE A 532 -18.25 6.51 21.77
N LEU A 533 -17.86 5.48 21.03
CA LEU A 533 -16.81 5.54 20.01
C LEU A 533 -17.46 5.68 18.64
N ILE A 534 -17.17 6.78 17.96
CA ILE A 534 -17.76 7.14 16.67
C ILE A 534 -16.96 6.49 15.54
N PRO A 535 -17.53 5.56 14.77
CA PRO A 535 -16.79 4.84 13.75
C PRO A 535 -16.49 5.71 12.52
N GLN A 536 -15.28 5.56 11.98
CA GLN A 536 -14.88 6.08 10.68
C GLN A 536 -14.85 4.95 9.63
N THR A 537 -14.11 3.88 9.92
CA THR A 537 -14.03 2.66 9.09
C THR A 537 -14.36 1.38 9.89
N TYR A 538 -14.46 1.48 11.21
CA TYR A 538 -14.93 0.38 12.06
C TYR A 538 -16.44 0.14 11.87
N PRO A 539 -16.93 -1.09 11.67
CA PRO A 539 -18.32 -1.33 11.27
C PRO A 539 -19.36 -1.09 12.37
N TYR A 540 -18.92 -0.80 13.60
CA TYR A 540 -19.80 -0.64 14.76
C TYR A 540 -19.68 0.73 15.41
N LEU A 541 -20.82 1.31 15.77
CA LEU A 541 -20.90 2.29 16.86
C LEU A 541 -20.78 1.53 18.18
N VAL A 542 -19.79 1.90 19.00
CA VAL A 542 -19.54 1.23 20.28
C VAL A 542 -20.02 2.12 21.41
N ARG A 543 -20.79 1.55 22.35
CA ARG A 543 -21.15 2.19 23.62
C ARG A 543 -20.54 1.42 24.77
N MET A 544 -19.86 2.10 25.69
CA MET A 544 -19.38 1.56 26.96
C MET A 544 -20.11 2.23 28.11
N ASP A 545 -20.53 1.46 29.11
CA ASP A 545 -21.05 1.98 30.38
C ASP A 545 -19.88 2.29 31.33
N PHE A 546 -19.78 3.51 31.85
CA PHE A 546 -18.69 3.89 32.76
C PHE A 546 -18.74 3.15 34.11
N ARG A 547 -19.92 2.69 34.55
CA ARG A 547 -20.11 2.01 35.84
C ARG A 547 -19.78 0.52 35.76
N THR A 548 -20.19 -0.13 34.68
CA THR A 548 -20.03 -1.59 34.51
C THR A 548 -18.90 -1.97 33.55
N GLU A 549 -18.45 -1.05 32.71
CA GLU A 549 -17.48 -1.26 31.61
C GLU A 549 -17.96 -2.24 30.54
N GLU A 550 -19.27 -2.52 30.51
CA GLU A 550 -19.86 -3.37 29.49
C GLU A 550 -19.92 -2.66 28.13
N LEU A 551 -19.49 -3.38 27.09
CA LEU A 551 -19.49 -2.91 25.71
C LEU A 551 -20.72 -3.40 24.95
N HIS A 552 -21.39 -2.48 24.29
CA HIS A 552 -22.47 -2.74 23.36
C HIS A 552 -22.13 -2.22 21.96
N TYR A 553 -22.62 -2.92 20.95
CA TYR A 553 -22.28 -2.66 19.56
C TYR A 553 -23.54 -2.48 18.74
N VAL A 554 -23.59 -1.41 17.96
CA VAL A 554 -24.61 -1.16 16.94
C VAL A 554 -23.94 -1.20 15.59
N GLU A 555 -24.34 -2.15 14.75
CA GLU A 555 -23.88 -2.21 13.37
C GLU A 555 -24.35 -1.00 12.59
N VAL A 556 -23.42 -0.32 11.93
CA VAL A 556 -23.72 0.83 11.10
C VAL A 556 -23.85 0.34 9.64
N PRO A 557 -24.89 0.76 8.89
CA PRO A 557 -25.05 0.31 7.52
C PRO A 557 -23.91 0.78 6.60
N GLU A 558 -23.52 -0.05 5.64
CA GLU A 558 -22.49 0.26 4.63
C GLU A 558 -22.74 1.58 3.89
N SER A 559 -23.99 1.99 3.64
CA SER A 559 -24.30 3.27 2.96
C SER A 559 -23.84 4.52 3.72
N PHE A 560 -23.59 4.39 5.02
CA PHE A 560 -23.01 5.44 5.84
C PHE A 560 -21.49 5.41 5.79
N PHE A 561 -20.88 4.30 5.37
CA PHE A 561 -19.44 4.19 5.10
C PHE A 561 -19.18 4.53 3.64
N GLY A 562 -18.20 5.38 3.38
CA GLY A 562 -17.89 5.76 2.02
C GLY A 562 -16.60 6.55 1.97
N VAL A 563 -16.03 6.64 0.79
CA VAL A 563 -14.88 7.49 0.51
C VAL A 563 -15.32 8.69 -0.32
N ASP A 564 -14.62 9.82 -0.18
CA ASP A 564 -14.79 10.95 -1.10
C ASP A 564 -14.24 10.61 -2.50
N GLU A 565 -14.36 11.56 -3.43
CA GLU A 565 -13.87 11.42 -4.82
C GLU A 565 -12.36 11.09 -4.88
N ASP A 566 -11.61 11.39 -3.81
CA ASP A 566 -10.17 11.14 -3.68
C ASP A 566 -9.84 9.82 -2.96
N GLY A 567 -10.85 9.04 -2.57
CA GLY A 567 -10.66 7.75 -1.90
C GLY A 567 -10.40 7.85 -0.39
N ASN A 568 -10.55 9.04 0.23
CA ASN A 568 -10.40 9.19 1.68
C ASN A 568 -11.70 8.81 2.40
N PRO A 569 -11.64 8.08 3.53
CA PRO A 569 -12.83 7.80 4.33
C PRO A 569 -13.57 9.09 4.69
N ASN A 570 -14.85 9.19 4.34
CA ASN A 570 -15.66 10.37 4.60
C ASN A 570 -15.88 10.55 6.11
N THR A 571 -15.43 11.68 6.65
CA THR A 571 -15.76 12.09 8.01
C THR A 571 -17.26 12.41 8.11
N ARG A 572 -17.94 11.82 9.10
CA ARG A 572 -19.38 11.97 9.32
C ARG A 572 -19.70 13.13 10.26
N GLY A 573 -20.77 13.86 9.96
CA GLY A 573 -21.39 14.75 10.93
C GLY A 573 -22.18 13.93 11.95
N TYR A 574 -22.06 14.26 13.23
CA TYR A 574 -22.89 13.67 14.26
C TYR A 574 -23.29 14.72 15.29
N CYS A 575 -24.44 14.53 15.94
CA CYS A 575 -24.84 15.34 17.09
C CYS A 575 -25.82 14.60 18.00
N LEU A 576 -25.90 15.01 19.26
CA LEU A 576 -26.94 14.53 20.16
C LEU A 576 -28.18 15.40 20.03
N PHE A 577 -29.31 14.80 19.65
CA PHE A 577 -30.63 15.41 19.69
C PHE A 577 -31.50 14.66 20.70
N ARG A 578 -31.79 15.29 21.84
CA ARG A 578 -32.50 14.66 22.97
C ARG A 578 -31.80 13.36 23.40
N ASN A 579 -32.47 12.21 23.26
CA ASN A 579 -31.95 10.88 23.59
C ASN A 579 -31.40 10.13 22.36
N PHE A 580 -31.31 10.78 21.20
CA PHE A 580 -30.83 10.16 19.97
C PHE A 580 -29.47 10.73 19.57
N LEU A 581 -28.52 9.83 19.32
CA LEU A 581 -27.29 10.15 18.62
C LEU A 581 -27.55 10.05 17.12
N LEU A 582 -27.42 11.19 16.42
CA LEU A 582 -27.69 11.32 15.00
C LEU A 582 -26.38 11.25 14.20
N PHE A 583 -26.39 10.55 13.08
CA PHE A 583 -25.26 10.44 12.14
C PHE A 583 -25.70 10.75 10.71
N SER A 584 -24.90 11.54 10.00
CA SER A 584 -25.05 11.72 8.55
C SER A 584 -24.10 10.82 7.76
N SER A 585 -24.44 10.67 6.48
CA SER A 585 -23.54 10.27 5.39
C SER A 585 -23.37 11.47 4.46
N VAL A 586 -22.28 11.56 3.70
CA VAL A 586 -22.15 12.55 2.61
C VAL A 586 -22.76 12.05 1.30
N ASN A 587 -23.00 10.74 1.18
CA ASN A 587 -23.53 10.10 -0.03
C ASN A 587 -25.01 9.75 0.11
N ASP A 588 -25.53 9.72 1.34
CA ASP A 588 -26.93 9.39 1.64
C ASP A 588 -27.58 10.56 2.40
N PRO A 589 -28.71 11.13 1.89
CA PRO A 589 -29.43 12.21 2.57
C PRO A 589 -30.14 11.75 3.85
N GLN A 590 -30.16 10.44 4.12
CA GLN A 590 -30.73 9.90 5.36
C GLN A 590 -29.83 10.13 6.57
N ILE A 591 -30.46 10.30 7.73
CA ILE A 591 -29.82 10.39 9.04
C ILE A 591 -30.08 9.11 9.81
N LEU A 592 -29.03 8.46 10.29
CA LEU A 592 -29.14 7.35 11.23
C LEU A 592 -29.29 7.91 12.63
N ALA A 593 -30.42 7.62 13.28
CA ALA A 593 -30.69 7.96 14.66
C ALA A 593 -30.57 6.71 15.53
N VAL A 594 -29.74 6.76 16.57
CA VAL A 594 -29.55 5.67 17.53
C VAL A 594 -29.98 6.15 18.91
N ASP A 595 -30.95 5.46 19.53
CA ASP A 595 -31.34 5.74 20.91
C ASP A 595 -30.17 5.44 21.85
N VAL A 596 -29.80 6.40 22.67
CA VAL A 596 -28.62 6.33 23.54
C VAL A 596 -28.72 5.21 24.58
N ASN A 597 -29.94 4.93 25.08
CA ASN A 597 -30.16 4.00 26.19
C ASN A 597 -30.45 2.58 25.70
N HIS A 598 -31.29 2.45 24.67
CA HIS A 598 -31.76 1.17 24.15
C HIS A 598 -31.00 0.69 22.92
N LEU A 599 -30.20 1.56 22.28
CA LEU A 599 -29.42 1.28 21.07
C LEU A 599 -30.29 0.85 19.87
N GLU A 600 -31.59 1.16 19.93
CA GLU A 600 -32.49 0.99 18.81
C GLU A 600 -32.13 2.01 17.72
N ARG A 601 -31.98 1.52 16.49
CA ARG A 601 -31.63 2.35 15.33
C ARG A 601 -32.84 2.58 14.45
N GLN A 602 -32.98 3.80 13.96
CA GLN A 602 -33.93 4.16 12.93
C GLN A 602 -33.28 5.11 11.94
N THR A 603 -33.77 5.10 10.71
CA THR A 603 -33.30 6.02 9.67
C THR A 603 -34.38 7.04 9.39
N VAL A 604 -33.99 8.31 9.34
CA VAL A 604 -34.90 9.46 9.20
C VAL A 604 -34.44 10.34 8.05
N LEU A 605 -35.40 10.89 7.29
CA LEU A 605 -35.12 11.80 6.20
C LEU A 605 -35.48 13.24 6.64
N PRO A 606 -34.51 14.18 6.68
CA PRO A 606 -34.75 15.55 7.17
C PRO A 606 -35.73 16.40 6.32
N GLY A 607 -35.97 16.06 5.05
CA GLY A 607 -36.83 16.80 4.12
C GLY A 607 -37.24 15.98 2.88
N GLU A 608 -38.10 16.53 2.02
CA GLU A 608 -38.70 15.76 0.90
C GLU A 608 -37.83 15.68 -0.38
N GLU A 609 -36.74 16.43 -0.48
CA GLU A 609 -35.90 16.47 -1.69
C GLU A 609 -34.74 15.45 -1.63
N LEU A 610 -34.88 14.36 -2.40
CA LEU A 610 -33.85 13.34 -2.65
C LEU A 610 -32.70 13.81 -3.57
N GLN A 611 -32.70 15.06 -4.02
CA GLN A 611 -31.73 15.58 -5.00
C GLN A 611 -30.48 16.23 -4.39
N ALA A 612 -30.49 16.52 -3.10
CA ALA A 612 -29.28 16.90 -2.39
C ALA A 612 -28.53 15.62 -2.01
N GLY A 613 -27.21 15.59 -2.15
CA GLY A 613 -26.39 14.56 -1.52
C GLY A 613 -26.57 14.54 0.00
N GLY A 614 -25.68 13.86 0.70
CA GLY A 614 -25.72 13.79 2.16
C GLY A 614 -25.33 15.09 2.87
N TYR A 615 -24.87 14.98 4.12
CA TYR A 615 -24.49 16.10 4.97
C TYR A 615 -23.12 15.90 5.62
N THR A 616 -22.31 16.95 5.68
CA THR A 616 -20.95 16.92 6.24
C THR A 616 -20.92 17.17 7.74
N PHE A 617 -21.73 18.10 8.25
CA PHE A 617 -21.74 18.48 9.67
C PHE A 617 -23.14 18.54 10.24
N LEU A 618 -23.26 18.19 11.52
CA LEU A 618 -24.46 18.27 12.33
C LEU A 618 -24.17 19.07 13.61
N THR A 619 -25.05 19.99 13.98
CA THR A 619 -25.06 20.59 15.33
C THR A 619 -26.48 20.87 15.77
N THR A 620 -26.77 20.85 17.07
CA THR A 620 -28.07 21.30 17.57
C THR A 620 -28.11 22.82 17.70
N ASP A 621 -29.32 23.38 17.65
CA ASP A 621 -29.54 24.77 18.06
C ASP A 621 -29.40 24.93 19.58
N LEU A 622 -29.25 26.17 20.06
CA LEU A 622 -29.03 26.45 21.49
C LEU A 622 -30.13 25.87 22.41
N ARG A 623 -31.35 25.69 21.88
CA ARG A 623 -32.49 25.13 22.62
C ARG A 623 -32.56 23.61 22.56
N LYS A 624 -31.73 22.97 21.73
CA LYS A 624 -31.76 21.54 21.41
C LYS A 624 -33.14 21.10 20.89
N GLU A 625 -33.81 21.99 20.16
CA GLU A 625 -35.14 21.79 19.56
C GLU A 625 -35.03 21.50 18.06
N ALA A 626 -33.95 21.93 17.41
CA ALA A 626 -33.68 21.66 16.01
C ALA A 626 -32.21 21.31 15.78
N VAL A 627 -31.95 20.72 14.63
CA VAL A 627 -30.63 20.31 14.14
C VAL A 627 -30.31 21.15 12.91
N TRP A 628 -29.09 21.70 12.91
CA TRP A 628 -28.47 22.32 11.75
C TRP A 628 -27.65 21.27 11.00
N LEU A 629 -27.76 21.28 9.68
CA LEU A 629 -27.11 20.35 8.75
C LEU A 629 -26.37 21.17 7.68
N LEU A 630 -25.09 20.89 7.44
CA LEU A 630 -24.38 21.43 6.28
C LEU A 630 -24.43 20.41 5.14
N SER A 631 -24.89 20.80 3.96
CA SER A 631 -24.96 19.91 2.81
C SER A 631 -23.58 19.43 2.38
N ALA A 632 -23.48 18.21 1.85
CA ALA A 632 -22.22 17.60 1.40
C ALA A 632 -21.50 18.40 0.32
N ASP A 633 -22.23 19.26 -0.40
CA ASP A 633 -21.66 20.13 -1.41
C ASP A 633 -21.17 21.48 -0.87
N ASP A 634 -21.33 21.74 0.44
CA ASP A 634 -21.03 22.97 1.17
C ASP A 634 -21.75 24.23 0.64
N THR A 635 -22.82 24.07 -0.15
CA THR A 635 -23.55 25.20 -0.76
C THR A 635 -24.76 25.65 0.05
N SER A 636 -25.19 24.86 1.04
CA SER A 636 -26.36 25.20 1.83
C SER A 636 -26.34 24.65 3.24
N VAL A 637 -26.96 25.43 4.13
CA VAL A 637 -27.22 25.04 5.51
C VAL A 637 -28.72 24.80 5.67
N CYS A 638 -29.09 23.71 6.33
CA CYS A 638 -30.47 23.35 6.57
C CYS A 638 -30.76 23.33 8.07
N ARG A 639 -31.92 23.86 8.47
CA ARG A 639 -32.47 23.71 9.82
C ARG A 639 -33.61 22.72 9.76
N TRP A 640 -33.47 21.63 10.50
CA TRP A 640 -34.42 20.54 10.57
C TRP A 640 -34.89 20.32 12.02
N ASN A 641 -36.19 20.19 12.23
CA ASN A 641 -36.76 19.75 13.50
C ASN A 641 -37.20 18.28 13.37
N PRO A 642 -36.48 17.33 14.00
CA PRO A 642 -36.83 15.91 13.96
C PRO A 642 -38.21 15.58 14.57
N GLU A 643 -38.68 16.46 15.47
CA GLU A 643 -39.98 16.44 16.17
C GLU A 643 -41.19 16.41 15.26
N ASN A 644 -41.24 17.44 14.42
CA ASN A 644 -42.42 17.83 13.65
C ASN A 644 -42.14 17.85 12.13
N GLY A 645 -40.92 17.55 11.70
CA GLY A 645 -40.51 17.55 10.30
C GLY A 645 -40.30 18.94 9.69
N GLU A 646 -40.31 20.02 10.48
CA GLU A 646 -40.05 21.35 9.95
C GLU A 646 -38.63 21.42 9.36
N TYR A 647 -38.55 21.77 8.08
CA TYR A 647 -37.29 21.86 7.34
C TYR A 647 -37.19 23.21 6.63
N ARG A 648 -36.04 23.88 6.78
CA ARG A 648 -35.73 25.15 6.09
C ARG A 648 -34.31 25.15 5.56
N ARG A 649 -34.12 25.58 4.33
CA ARG A 649 -32.82 25.68 3.66
C ARG A 649 -32.37 27.13 3.52
N PHE A 650 -31.08 27.36 3.72
CA PHE A 650 -30.39 28.63 3.56
C PHE A 650 -29.21 28.43 2.59
N ASP A 651 -29.16 29.23 1.53
CA ASP A 651 -28.12 29.17 0.50
C ASP A 651 -26.90 30.00 0.95
N CYS A 652 -25.71 29.41 0.91
CA CYS A 652 -24.43 30.08 1.17
C CYS A 652 -23.49 30.12 -0.06
N SER A 653 -23.98 29.74 -1.25
CA SER A 653 -23.18 29.70 -2.49
C SER A 653 -22.90 31.06 -3.14
N GLN A 654 -23.66 32.09 -2.79
CA GLN A 654 -23.54 33.43 -3.40
C GLN A 654 -22.42 34.29 -2.78
N GLU A 655 -21.75 33.79 -1.75
CA GLU A 655 -20.70 34.52 -1.06
C GLU A 655 -19.34 34.28 -1.75
N GLU A 656 -18.59 35.36 -2.03
CA GLU A 656 -17.21 35.21 -2.52
C GLU A 656 -16.31 34.69 -1.40
N ILE A 657 -15.78 33.48 -1.56
CA ILE A 657 -14.89 32.83 -0.59
C ILE A 657 -13.46 32.85 -1.15
N GLY A 658 -12.56 33.56 -0.47
CA GLY A 658 -11.14 33.44 -0.76
C GLY A 658 -10.60 32.11 -0.24
N LEU A 659 -9.44 31.69 -0.77
CA LEU A 659 -8.85 30.39 -0.45
C LEU A 659 -7.62 30.56 0.44
N PHE A 660 -7.60 29.78 1.52
CA PHE A 660 -6.42 29.56 2.34
C PHE A 660 -5.32 28.88 1.53
N ASP A 661 -4.13 29.51 1.55
CA ASP A 661 -2.92 28.92 1.04
C ASP A 661 -2.25 28.10 2.16
N CYS A 662 -2.50 26.80 2.16
CA CYS A 662 -1.89 25.85 3.08
C CYS A 662 -0.44 25.51 2.73
N GLY A 663 0.14 26.09 1.66
CA GLY A 663 1.52 25.85 1.23
C GLY A 663 1.76 24.54 0.49
N PHE A 664 0.71 23.77 0.21
CA PHE A 664 0.74 22.53 -0.58
C PHE A 664 -0.57 22.35 -1.34
N GLU A 665 -0.53 21.62 -2.45
CA GLU A 665 -1.76 21.27 -3.16
C GLU A 665 -2.52 20.15 -2.45
N ILE A 666 -3.84 20.33 -2.40
CA ILE A 666 -4.78 19.34 -1.90
C ILE A 666 -5.62 18.92 -3.11
N PRO A 667 -5.54 17.65 -3.53
CA PRO A 667 -6.43 17.10 -4.54
C PRO A 667 -7.89 17.23 -4.12
N GLY A 668 -8.78 17.32 -5.10
CA GLY A 668 -10.23 17.22 -4.86
C GLY A 668 -10.97 18.53 -4.61
N LYS A 669 -12.22 18.37 -4.16
CA LYS A 669 -13.15 19.48 -3.96
C LYS A 669 -12.73 20.35 -2.79
N ILE A 670 -12.70 21.67 -3.01
CA ILE A 670 -12.46 22.66 -1.96
C ILE A 670 -13.66 22.67 -1.01
N ARG A 671 -13.42 22.33 0.25
CA ARG A 671 -14.39 22.48 1.34
C ARG A 671 -14.19 23.83 2.04
N PRO A 672 -15.13 24.78 1.93
CA PRO A 672 -14.98 26.10 2.53
C PRO A 672 -15.09 26.09 4.06
N PHE A 673 -15.82 25.14 4.65
CA PHE A 673 -16.11 25.11 6.09
C PHE A 673 -15.59 23.86 6.79
N SER A 674 -15.10 24.02 8.02
CA SER A 674 -14.55 22.93 8.85
C SER A 674 -15.47 22.51 9.99
N SER A 675 -16.42 23.37 10.37
CA SER A 675 -17.28 23.19 11.53
C SER A 675 -18.35 24.29 11.59
N MET A 676 -19.40 24.04 12.37
CA MET A 676 -20.47 25.01 12.62
C MET A 676 -21.02 24.94 14.04
N ILE A 677 -21.50 26.06 14.55
CA ILE A 677 -22.05 26.18 15.90
C ILE A 677 -23.21 27.19 15.94
N ASP A 678 -24.30 26.88 16.64
CA ASP A 678 -25.34 27.89 16.89
C ASP A 678 -24.94 28.77 18.07
N THR A 679 -25.08 30.09 17.93
CA THR A 679 -24.70 31.12 18.92
C THR A 679 -25.90 32.02 19.22
N ARG A 680 -25.76 32.97 20.15
CA ARG A 680 -26.83 33.96 20.39
C ARG A 680 -27.12 34.84 19.17
N LYS A 681 -26.12 35.15 18.36
CA LYS A 681 -26.26 36.01 17.16
C LYS A 681 -26.71 35.24 15.91
N GLY A 682 -26.46 33.94 15.84
CA GLY A 682 -26.68 33.17 14.61
C GLY A 682 -25.91 31.86 14.55
N LEU A 683 -26.03 31.16 13.43
CA LEU A 683 -25.19 30.00 13.15
C LEU A 683 -23.85 30.48 12.58
N LEU A 684 -22.77 30.22 13.31
CA LEU A 684 -21.42 30.58 12.91
C LEU A 684 -20.74 29.38 12.22
N LEU A 685 -20.23 29.61 11.03
CA LEU A 685 -19.45 28.67 10.22
C LEU A 685 -17.98 29.06 10.28
N ALA A 686 -17.12 28.12 10.66
CA ALA A 686 -15.68 28.33 10.68
C ALA A 686 -15.02 27.89 9.37
N PRO A 687 -14.02 28.64 8.88
CA PRO A 687 -13.35 28.31 7.64
C PRO A 687 -12.53 27.02 7.75
N ALA A 688 -12.70 26.15 6.75
CA ALA A 688 -11.76 25.10 6.39
C ALA A 688 -10.73 25.68 5.41
N ARG A 689 -11.00 25.61 4.10
CA ARG A 689 -10.19 26.26 3.06
C ARG A 689 -10.67 27.65 2.71
N GLY A 690 -11.85 28.07 3.18
CA GLY A 690 -12.25 29.47 3.10
C GLY A 690 -11.30 30.35 3.90
N ASP A 691 -11.25 31.64 3.61
CA ASP A 691 -10.40 32.62 4.30
C ASP A 691 -11.16 33.44 5.36
N CYS A 692 -12.43 33.17 5.57
CA CYS A 692 -13.29 33.92 6.47
C CYS A 692 -14.37 33.06 7.14
N PHE A 693 -14.89 33.57 8.27
CA PHE A 693 -16.03 32.99 8.95
C PHE A 693 -17.33 33.57 8.37
N PHE A 694 -18.40 32.77 8.41
CA PHE A 694 -19.73 33.21 8.02
C PHE A 694 -20.71 33.07 9.16
N LEU A 695 -21.54 34.10 9.37
CA LEU A 695 -22.60 34.11 10.36
C LEU A 695 -23.96 34.20 9.67
N LEU A 696 -24.78 33.16 9.80
CA LEU A 696 -26.20 33.24 9.46
C LEU A 696 -26.94 33.95 10.59
N SER A 697 -27.21 35.24 10.41
CA SER A 697 -27.78 36.09 11.46
C SER A 697 -29.21 35.68 11.82
N LYS A 698 -29.51 35.66 13.13
CA LYS A 698 -30.87 35.45 13.64
C LYS A 698 -31.80 36.63 13.35
N GLU A 699 -31.24 37.82 13.12
CA GLU A 699 -32.02 39.06 12.92
C GLU A 699 -32.64 39.14 11.52
N ASP A 700 -31.84 38.92 10.48
CA ASP A 700 -32.26 39.08 9.08
C ASP A 700 -32.27 37.77 8.27
N ARG A 701 -31.78 36.67 8.86
CA ARG A 701 -31.69 35.33 8.25
C ARG A 701 -30.84 35.31 6.98
N LYS A 702 -29.80 36.13 6.92
CA LYS A 702 -28.81 36.14 5.84
C LYS A 702 -27.42 35.81 6.36
N PHE A 703 -26.58 35.32 5.46
CA PHE A 703 -25.16 35.15 5.74
C PHE A 703 -24.45 36.50 5.67
N HIS A 704 -23.53 36.69 6.60
CA HIS A 704 -22.62 37.84 6.64
C HIS A 704 -21.22 37.32 6.94
N VAL A 705 -20.20 37.93 6.35
CA VAL A 705 -18.82 37.71 6.75
C VAL A 705 -18.64 38.19 8.19
N TRP A 706 -18.27 37.29 9.09
CA TRP A 706 -17.95 37.64 10.47
C TRP A 706 -16.43 37.81 10.60
N THR A 707 -16.02 38.99 11.06
CA THR A 707 -14.61 39.25 11.38
C THR A 707 -14.37 38.88 12.84
N PRO A 708 -13.51 37.88 13.13
CA PRO A 708 -13.22 37.53 14.51
C PRO A 708 -12.52 38.69 15.25
N PRO A 709 -12.70 38.80 16.56
CA PRO A 709 -12.01 39.81 17.36
C PRO A 709 -10.52 39.49 17.59
N PHE A 710 -10.08 38.28 17.22
CA PHE A 710 -8.69 37.81 17.29
C PHE A 710 -8.00 37.83 15.91
N PRO A 711 -6.65 37.87 15.86
CA PRO A 711 -5.91 37.78 14.62
C PRO A 711 -6.18 36.45 13.90
N MET A 712 -6.49 36.50 12.60
CA MET A 712 -6.62 35.30 11.77
C MET A 712 -5.44 35.25 10.79
N SER A 713 -4.48 34.37 11.03
CA SER A 713 -3.40 34.12 10.07
C SER A 713 -3.90 33.20 8.97
N THR A 714 -3.69 33.57 7.71
CA THR A 714 -3.99 32.75 6.53
C THR A 714 -2.73 32.14 5.91
N LYS A 715 -1.60 32.18 6.62
CA LYS A 715 -0.34 31.55 6.20
C LYS A 715 0.22 30.71 7.34
N PRO A 716 0.61 29.44 7.09
CA PRO A 716 1.29 28.63 8.09
C PRO A 716 2.53 29.34 8.63
N LYS A 717 2.76 29.25 9.95
CA LYS A 717 3.94 29.83 10.59
C LYS A 717 5.25 29.17 10.16
N SER A 718 5.24 27.86 9.96
CA SER A 718 6.39 27.06 9.52
C SER A 718 5.94 25.71 8.95
N GLY A 719 6.87 24.93 8.40
CA GLY A 719 6.62 23.58 7.88
C GLY A 719 6.33 22.52 8.94
N TYR A 720 6.49 22.83 10.23
CA TYR A 720 6.28 21.91 11.35
C TYR A 720 4.81 21.66 11.71
N MET A 721 3.86 22.22 10.95
CA MET A 721 2.45 21.88 11.08
C MET A 721 1.76 21.91 9.73
N ARG A 722 1.26 20.75 9.32
CA ARG A 722 0.51 20.59 8.08
C ARG A 722 -0.97 20.44 8.39
N SER A 723 -1.77 21.40 7.94
CA SER A 723 -3.23 21.30 8.02
C SER A 723 -3.87 21.79 6.72
N PRO A 724 -4.80 21.02 6.13
CA PRO A 724 -5.57 21.47 4.98
C PRO A 724 -6.67 22.49 5.35
N PHE A 725 -6.80 22.85 6.64
CA PHE A 725 -7.86 23.71 7.16
C PHE A 725 -7.27 24.83 8.03
N LEU A 726 -7.88 26.03 8.01
CA LEU A 726 -7.49 27.19 8.84
C LEU A 726 -7.71 26.96 10.33
N GLY A 727 -8.73 26.19 10.69
CA GLY A 727 -9.06 25.97 12.07
C GLY A 727 -10.40 25.30 12.19
N ILE A 728 -10.85 25.16 13.42
CA ILE A 728 -12.03 24.37 13.76
C ILE A 728 -12.64 24.89 15.05
N LEU A 729 -13.96 24.91 15.04
CA LEU A 729 -14.82 25.49 16.05
C LEU A 729 -15.57 24.37 16.76
N PHE A 730 -15.59 24.41 18.09
CA PHE A 730 -16.27 23.41 18.89
C PHE A 730 -16.78 24.04 20.20
N ARG A 731 -17.75 23.39 20.85
CA ARG A 731 -18.16 23.75 22.22
C ARG A 731 -17.36 22.93 23.22
N GLN A 732 -16.94 23.58 24.30
CA GLN A 732 -16.49 22.88 25.50
C GLN A 732 -17.56 21.88 25.93
N GLN A 733 -17.20 20.60 25.94
CA GLN A 733 -18.12 19.50 26.23
C GLN A 733 -18.13 19.23 27.74
N GLU A 734 -18.67 20.15 28.54
CA GLU A 734 -19.06 19.82 29.91
C GLU A 734 -20.29 18.92 29.82
N ALA A 735 -20.06 17.60 29.79
CA ALA A 735 -21.02 16.50 29.88
C ALA A 735 -22.41 16.79 29.30
N PHE A 736 -22.76 16.18 28.15
CA PHE A 736 -24.14 16.12 27.66
C PHE A 736 -25.08 15.63 28.78
N GLY A 737 -25.65 16.56 29.57
CA GLY A 737 -26.24 16.29 30.89
C GLY A 737 -26.20 17.47 31.88
N ALA A 738 -25.37 18.50 31.68
CA ALA A 738 -25.46 19.74 32.47
C ALA A 738 -26.84 20.41 32.31
N GLU A 739 -27.39 20.92 33.43
CA GLU A 739 -28.69 21.58 33.50
C GLU A 739 -28.87 22.65 32.41
N GLN A 740 -30.09 22.83 31.91
CA GLN A 740 -30.46 23.91 31.00
C GLN A 740 -29.99 25.27 31.54
N GLY A 741 -28.83 25.78 31.10
CA GLY A 741 -28.34 27.08 31.55
C GLY A 741 -26.87 27.41 31.25
N ASN A 742 -25.96 26.43 31.28
CA ASN A 742 -24.55 26.69 30.95
C ASN A 742 -24.28 26.37 29.47
N LEU A 743 -24.34 27.39 28.62
CA LEU A 743 -23.88 27.27 27.23
C LEU A 743 -22.36 27.18 27.28
N GLY A 744 -21.81 25.96 27.35
CA GLY A 744 -20.37 25.73 27.40
C GLY A 744 -19.61 26.60 26.39
N ALA A 745 -18.42 27.03 26.76
CA ALA A 745 -17.70 28.08 26.03
C ALA A 745 -17.36 27.66 24.58
N ILE A 746 -17.36 28.64 23.67
CA ILE A 746 -17.02 28.42 22.26
C ILE A 746 -15.49 28.42 22.15
N ARG A 747 -14.94 27.38 21.52
CA ARG A 747 -13.52 27.20 21.27
C ARG A 747 -13.23 27.28 19.78
N TYR A 748 -12.19 28.00 19.42
CA TYR A 748 -11.62 27.98 18.08
C TYR A 748 -10.13 27.69 18.15
N PHE A 749 -9.69 26.61 17.53
CA PHE A 749 -8.27 26.35 17.34
C PHE A 749 -7.85 26.78 15.95
N SER A 750 -6.90 27.72 15.87
CA SER A 750 -6.33 28.17 14.61
C SER A 750 -5.07 27.37 14.30
N MET A 751 -5.05 26.73 13.14
CA MET A 751 -3.96 25.84 12.72
C MET A 751 -2.71 26.62 12.29
N PRO A 752 -2.78 27.73 11.54
CA PRO A 752 -1.59 28.42 11.06
C PRO A 752 -0.73 29.03 12.16
N ASP A 753 -1.34 29.53 13.23
CA ASP A 753 -0.65 30.14 14.39
C ASP A 753 -0.58 29.22 15.63
N ARG A 754 -1.30 28.07 15.59
CA ARG A 754 -1.34 27.02 16.63
C ARG A 754 -1.95 27.47 17.95
N LYS A 755 -2.94 28.36 17.88
CA LYS A 755 -3.55 28.97 19.08
C LYS A 755 -4.97 28.51 19.33
N LEU A 756 -5.29 28.33 20.61
CA LEU A 756 -6.64 28.06 21.09
C LEU A 756 -7.26 29.34 21.63
N TYR A 757 -8.43 29.70 21.10
CA TYR A 757 -9.20 30.87 21.51
C TYR A 757 -10.51 30.45 22.16
N GLU A 758 -10.85 31.05 23.29
CA GLU A 758 -12.21 31.08 23.83
C GLU A 758 -12.95 32.29 23.28
N ILE A 759 -14.13 32.08 22.70
CA ILE A 759 -14.98 33.13 22.14
C ILE A 759 -16.24 33.22 22.99
N THR A 760 -16.62 34.45 23.34
CA THR A 760 -17.88 34.70 24.05
C THR A 760 -19.11 34.42 23.17
N GLU A 761 -20.24 34.03 23.77
CA GLU A 761 -21.51 33.74 23.05
C GLU A 761 -22.02 34.91 22.19
N ASP A 762 -21.65 36.12 22.58
CA ASP A 762 -22.05 37.35 21.89
C ASP A 762 -21.09 37.65 20.72
N LEU A 763 -20.04 36.83 20.50
CA LEU A 763 -19.06 36.93 19.42
C LEU A 763 -18.24 38.25 19.39
N ASP A 764 -18.26 39.03 20.46
CA ASP A 764 -17.64 40.36 20.51
C ASP A 764 -16.30 40.39 21.25
N SER A 765 -15.99 39.35 22.02
CA SER A 765 -14.75 39.26 22.79
C SER A 765 -14.21 37.83 22.86
N TYR A 766 -12.92 37.73 23.13
CA TYR A 766 -12.18 36.48 23.18
C TYR A 766 -11.12 36.48 24.29
N THR A 767 -10.69 35.28 24.68
CA THR A 767 -9.52 35.04 25.52
C THR A 767 -8.64 33.99 24.83
N GLU A 768 -7.33 34.24 24.71
CA GLU A 768 -6.38 33.21 24.26
C GLU A 768 -6.09 32.23 25.39
N ILE A 769 -6.23 30.94 25.14
CA ILE A 769 -5.90 29.86 26.07
C ILE A 769 -4.48 29.37 25.74
N PRO A 770 -3.48 29.61 26.61
CA PRO A 770 -2.13 29.19 26.33
C PRO A 770 -2.00 27.66 26.41
N LEU A 771 -1.45 27.06 25.34
CA LEU A 771 -1.05 25.65 25.29
C LEU A 771 0.45 25.55 25.56
N ARG A 772 0.82 25.03 26.73
CA ARG A 772 2.22 24.94 27.17
C ARG A 772 2.53 23.55 27.68
N PHE A 773 3.69 23.05 27.28
CA PHE A 773 4.21 21.75 27.68
C PHE A 773 5.59 21.95 28.30
N SER A 774 5.97 21.06 29.21
CA SER A 774 7.34 20.99 29.69
C SER A 774 8.26 20.50 28.57
N ILE A 775 9.02 21.41 27.94
CA ILE A 775 9.92 21.08 26.82
C ILE A 775 10.98 20.05 27.23
N ASN A 776 11.45 20.10 28.49
CA ASN A 776 12.42 19.13 29.00
C ASN A 776 11.81 17.71 29.03
N GLU A 777 10.57 17.57 29.46
CA GLU A 777 9.86 16.28 29.48
C GLU A 777 9.55 15.79 28.07
N LEU A 778 9.18 16.69 27.15
CA LEU A 778 9.00 16.33 25.73
C LEU A 778 10.28 15.73 25.14
N LYS A 779 11.43 16.37 25.38
CA LYS A 779 12.74 15.87 24.92
C LYS A 779 13.16 14.58 25.63
N GLU A 780 12.89 14.47 26.93
CA GLU A 780 13.21 13.28 27.73
C GLU A 780 12.41 12.05 27.28
N HIS A 781 11.16 12.26 26.84
CA HIS A 781 10.23 11.19 26.51
C HIS A 781 9.97 10.98 25.01
N CYS A 782 10.58 11.78 24.12
CA CYS A 782 10.50 11.57 22.69
C CYS A 782 10.99 10.16 22.27
N TYR A 783 10.52 9.66 21.13
CA TYR A 783 10.73 8.27 20.75
C TYR A 783 12.15 7.97 20.26
N GLY A 784 12.80 8.87 19.51
CA GLY A 784 14.01 8.52 18.76
C GLY A 784 13.70 7.51 17.65
N PHE A 785 14.43 6.40 17.62
CA PHE A 785 14.17 5.28 16.72
C PHE A 785 13.08 4.36 17.27
N ALA A 786 11.99 4.21 16.52
CA ALA A 786 10.88 3.32 16.88
C ALA A 786 10.03 2.96 15.65
N ARG A 787 9.21 1.90 15.79
CA ARG A 787 8.11 1.65 14.86
C ARG A 787 7.07 2.75 15.04
N ARG A 788 6.62 3.35 13.93
CA ARG A 788 5.60 4.41 14.00
C ARG A 788 4.20 3.84 14.06
N ASN A 789 3.86 2.90 13.18
CA ASN A 789 2.62 2.11 13.22
C ASN A 789 2.81 0.82 12.36
N PRO A 790 1.81 -0.07 12.23
CA PRO A 790 1.92 -1.29 11.41
C PRO A 790 2.20 -1.08 9.91
N TRP A 791 2.07 0.14 9.39
CA TRP A 791 2.33 0.49 7.98
C TRP A 791 3.54 1.43 7.82
N GLN A 792 3.97 2.07 8.90
CA GLN A 792 5.10 3.00 9.00
C GLN A 792 6.13 2.40 9.97
N ARG A 793 7.10 1.74 9.35
CA ARG A 793 8.05 0.83 10.02
C ARG A 793 9.11 1.55 10.84
N TYR A 794 9.98 0.76 11.47
CA TYR A 794 11.03 1.21 12.36
C TYR A 794 11.96 2.23 11.67
N GLY A 795 12.07 3.40 12.28
CA GLY A 795 12.96 4.47 11.83
C GLY A 795 12.92 5.65 12.78
N CYS A 796 13.71 6.68 12.49
CA CYS A 796 13.58 7.98 13.14
C CYS A 796 12.87 8.92 12.15
N TYR A 797 11.71 9.45 12.53
CA TYR A 797 10.92 10.34 11.69
C TYR A 797 11.28 11.78 12.01
N GLU A 798 11.52 12.58 10.98
CA GLU A 798 11.89 13.98 11.14
C GLU A 798 10.74 14.79 11.76
N ASP A 799 11.06 15.49 12.84
CA ASP A 799 10.15 16.37 13.56
C ASP A 799 10.95 17.52 14.22
N ASP A 800 10.34 18.23 15.16
CA ASP A 800 10.93 19.37 15.87
C ASP A 800 12.06 18.98 16.85
N PHE A 801 12.12 17.73 17.30
CA PHE A 801 13.16 17.21 18.19
C PHE A 801 14.18 16.32 17.46
N HIS A 802 13.77 15.68 16.37
CA HIS A 802 14.58 14.82 15.54
C HIS A 802 14.91 15.54 14.23
N THR A 803 15.87 16.46 14.29
CA THR A 803 16.26 17.26 13.12
C THR A 803 17.35 16.56 12.30
N LEU A 804 17.38 16.79 10.98
CA LEU A 804 18.44 16.27 10.12
C LEU A 804 19.86 16.62 10.63
N PRO A 805 20.17 17.86 11.05
CA PRO A 805 21.50 18.20 11.58
C PRO A 805 21.89 17.41 12.83
N ASP A 806 20.94 17.11 13.71
CA ASP A 806 21.20 16.29 14.91
C ASP A 806 21.39 14.82 14.57
N PHE A 807 20.67 14.29 13.57
CA PHE A 807 20.95 12.96 13.02
C PHE A 807 22.35 12.87 12.41
N LEU A 808 22.74 13.83 11.58
CA LEU A 808 24.06 13.89 10.94
C LEU A 808 25.22 14.10 11.94
N SER A 809 24.91 14.46 13.18
CA SER A 809 25.89 14.67 14.26
C SER A 809 25.82 13.59 15.34
N ASP A 810 24.98 12.56 15.17
CA ASP A 810 24.71 11.50 16.16
C ASP A 810 24.28 12.07 17.54
N ARG A 811 23.42 13.11 17.52
CA ARG A 811 22.91 13.84 18.72
C ARG A 811 21.38 13.78 18.89
N LEU A 812 20.71 12.87 18.20
CA LEU A 812 19.25 12.72 18.34
C LEU A 812 18.86 12.38 19.80
N PRO A 813 17.80 13.00 20.33
CA PRO A 813 17.21 12.58 21.61
C PRO A 813 16.39 11.30 21.44
N GLY A 814 15.93 10.72 22.56
CA GLY A 814 15.09 9.52 22.57
C GLY A 814 15.87 8.20 22.49
N LYS A 815 15.21 7.13 22.03
CA LYS A 815 15.83 5.80 21.91
C LYS A 815 16.88 5.81 20.77
N PRO A 816 18.10 5.28 21.00
CA PRO A 816 19.07 5.12 19.94
C PRO A 816 18.63 4.02 18.95
N HIS A 817 19.22 4.01 17.76
CA HIS A 817 19.02 2.96 16.78
C HIS A 817 19.36 1.57 17.35
N CYS A 818 18.45 0.60 17.15
CA CYS A 818 18.61 -0.79 17.54
C CYS A 818 18.38 -1.70 16.33
N LYS A 819 19.45 -2.35 15.88
CA LYS A 819 19.44 -3.23 14.70
C LYS A 819 18.46 -4.40 14.87
N GLU A 820 18.41 -5.00 16.05
CA GLU A 820 17.56 -6.16 16.34
C GLU A 820 16.07 -5.80 16.38
N GLU A 821 15.72 -4.60 16.83
CA GLU A 821 14.35 -4.09 16.76
C GLU A 821 13.94 -3.79 15.32
N GLN A 822 14.81 -3.15 14.55
CA GLN A 822 14.56 -2.87 13.14
C GLN A 822 14.33 -4.15 12.33
N ILE A 823 15.24 -5.12 12.41
CA ILE A 823 15.11 -6.38 11.65
C ILE A 823 13.83 -7.13 12.04
N ARG A 824 13.48 -7.13 13.33
CA ARG A 824 12.26 -7.77 13.81
C ARG A 824 11.01 -7.10 13.25
N ASP A 825 10.91 -5.77 13.27
CA ASP A 825 9.76 -5.07 12.70
C ASP A 825 9.64 -5.27 11.18
N TYR A 826 10.74 -5.13 10.44
CA TYR A 826 10.76 -5.37 9.00
C TYR A 826 10.58 -6.85 8.63
N SER A 827 10.73 -7.80 9.55
CA SER A 827 10.38 -9.21 9.29
C SER A 827 8.87 -9.45 9.27
N GLU A 828 8.05 -8.55 9.85
CA GLU A 828 6.59 -8.72 9.89
C GLU A 828 5.91 -8.46 8.54
N ILE A 829 6.57 -7.78 7.61
CA ILE A 829 5.99 -7.43 6.29
C ILE A 829 6.23 -8.48 5.23
N THR A 830 7.02 -9.52 5.51
CA THR A 830 7.37 -10.51 4.49
C THR A 830 7.54 -11.92 5.05
N GLU A 831 7.08 -12.91 4.29
CA GLU A 831 7.24 -14.32 4.68
C GLU A 831 8.69 -14.78 4.65
N ASN A 832 9.55 -14.07 3.92
CA ASN A 832 10.93 -14.49 3.75
C ASN A 832 11.94 -13.33 3.68
N ILE A 833 12.90 -13.37 4.62
CA ILE A 833 14.11 -12.55 4.67
C ILE A 833 15.39 -13.38 4.83
N ASP A 834 15.36 -14.67 4.51
CA ASP A 834 16.53 -15.57 4.61
C ASP A 834 17.38 -15.61 3.32
N GLY A 835 16.95 -14.91 2.27
CA GLY A 835 17.61 -14.88 0.97
C GLY A 835 17.23 -16.02 0.01
N THR A 836 16.18 -16.79 0.32
CA THR A 836 15.73 -17.93 -0.49
C THR A 836 14.34 -17.76 -1.10
N CYS A 837 13.79 -16.53 -1.16
CA CYS A 837 12.46 -16.28 -1.73
C CYS A 837 12.36 -16.86 -3.15
N GLY A 838 13.31 -16.55 -4.02
CA GLY A 838 13.30 -16.98 -5.41
C GLY A 838 13.36 -18.50 -5.58
N GLN A 839 14.11 -19.18 -4.71
CA GLN A 839 14.14 -20.64 -4.67
C GLN A 839 12.76 -21.21 -4.29
N LYS A 840 12.16 -20.73 -3.21
CA LYS A 840 10.83 -21.17 -2.75
C LYS A 840 9.76 -20.88 -3.79
N THR A 841 9.83 -19.73 -4.48
CA THR A 841 8.92 -19.39 -5.58
C THR A 841 9.07 -20.37 -6.75
N HIS A 842 10.30 -20.67 -7.19
CA HIS A 842 10.56 -21.63 -8.28
C HIS A 842 10.01 -23.02 -7.93
N GLU A 843 10.33 -23.53 -6.75
CA GLU A 843 9.86 -24.83 -6.26
C GLU A 843 8.33 -24.91 -6.21
N GLU A 844 7.66 -23.86 -5.73
CA GLU A 844 6.21 -23.81 -5.61
C GLU A 844 5.50 -23.70 -6.97
N VAL A 845 5.97 -22.84 -7.88
CA VAL A 845 5.41 -22.74 -9.24
C VAL A 845 5.55 -24.08 -9.97
N LYS A 846 6.73 -24.71 -9.85
CA LYS A 846 7.00 -26.01 -10.47
C LYS A 846 6.11 -27.11 -9.89
N ARG A 847 5.93 -27.14 -8.56
CA ARG A 847 5.03 -28.10 -7.89
C ARG A 847 3.61 -27.97 -8.44
N ARG A 848 3.05 -26.76 -8.47
CA ARG A 848 1.68 -26.52 -8.95
C ARG A 848 1.50 -26.80 -10.44
N LEU A 849 2.53 -26.63 -11.26
CA LEU A 849 2.51 -26.99 -12.67
C LEU A 849 2.20 -28.49 -12.91
N PHE A 850 2.58 -29.37 -11.97
CA PHE A 850 2.35 -30.82 -12.06
C PHE A 850 1.13 -31.31 -11.27
N GLU A 851 0.49 -30.44 -10.49
CA GLU A 851 -0.75 -30.75 -9.75
C GLU A 851 -2.01 -30.36 -10.54
N ASP A 852 -1.92 -29.28 -11.33
CA ASP A 852 -2.96 -28.81 -12.25
C ASP A 852 -2.89 -29.55 -13.60
#